data_AF-G0TV75-F1
#
_entry.id   AF-G0TV75-F1
#
_cell.length_a   1.000
_cell.length_b   1.000
_cell.length_c   1.000
_cell.angle_alpha   90.00
_cell.angle_beta   90.00
_cell.angle_gamma   90.00
#
_symmetry.space_group_name_H-M   'P 1'
#
loop_
_entity.id
_entity.type
_entity.pdbx_description
1 polymer ?
#
loop_
_entity_poly.entity_id
_entity_poly.type
_entity_poly.pdbx_seq_one_letter_code
_entity_poly.pdbx_strand_id
1 'polypeptide(L)'
;MADGRSSASTVVTDPEKAARERDALARAFLQDSPQSAPMQYAVSGLELTVPYVIKVVTSAEEFDRARNVTDEVLRSAWQLADAVLNNFNPDSEVSLIGKLPVGRCHQMSAPLKRVIACCLRVYNTSGGSFDPASGPIVDALRNVVMGKQTSSGEIEVLVQSCTLSNSFVIDMREGTIARKHEYARLDLGGVSKGYIVDYVVESLNAAAFPNVFFEWGGDCRASGTNARNGPWIVGITRPPPLDELCNVKRDAAYISVVRLENEALATSGDYENLLVTPNKEFFTTIYDWKTKSLLAPSHTNISQVTVKCYSAMYADALATACLVKRDPVKVRYMLDGWRHVRDAVKDYILYIRENERVAKMFEIATENPEMRKKRILNSLPARVIVVGGGLAGLSAAIEAAGCGAQVILLEKEGRLGGNSAKATSGINGWGTRAQAKAGIMDGGKYFERDTYKSGVGGNTDPALVKTLSMKSADAISWLTSLGVPLTVLSQLGGHSRKRTHRAPDTTDGTPMPIGHTIMKVLENHIRSNLSDRVTIMTNSSVTELLNERREHPDGSVQVRVTGVKIRHGDGDETQILADAVILATGGFSNDKTSDSLLREYAPDLPGFPTTNGPWATGDGVKLARRLGAKLVDMDKIQLHPTGLINPKDPANPTKFLGPEALRGSGGILLNKQGKRFVNELGLRSAVSRAIIQQKNEYPGSNGSHFAYCVLNDAARQLFGVGTHDFYWKRAGLFVKADTVGSLAALIGCPVETLQETLEEYERLSKARQRCPVTHKSVYPCTLGPQGPYYVAFATPSIHYTMGGCLISPSAEVQMEDTSYRSPLSRTRSILGLFGAGEVTGGVHGGNRLGGNSLLECVVFGKIAGDRAATILQKKKNSLSFTLWTTVVLREVLEGGMYGVGSRVLRFNLPGALQVSGLSLGQFIAIRGEWDGQQLIGYYSPITLPDDPGVIGILARSDRGNLREWISALEPGDAVEMKGCGGLVIERRFKEEHFVFSGHVINKLCLIAGGTGVAPMLQIIQAALRPPFIDTMDSVHLIYAAEDVSELTYREVLEEYRRNSRGKFKKTFVLNHPPPLWTDGVGFVDKVILSNHVQSPADNLLVVICGPPVMQRAVKHNLKGLGYNMYLVRTVDETDSKMHSKI
;
A
#
# COMPACT_ATOMS: atom_id res chain seq x y z
N MET A 1 29.01 -47.77 -30.39
CA MET A 1 27.70 -48.26 -30.88
C MET A 1 26.80 -48.33 -29.66
N ALA A 2 25.82 -47.43 -29.52
CA ALA A 2 24.36 -47.68 -29.67
C ALA A 2 23.85 -48.71 -28.64
N ASP A 3 22.78 -48.55 -27.85
CA ASP A 3 21.68 -47.61 -27.62
C ASP A 3 21.10 -47.94 -26.21
N GLY A 4 20.39 -47.08 -25.47
CA GLY A 4 18.91 -47.04 -25.47
C GLY A 4 18.22 -47.77 -24.28
N ARG A 5 17.83 -47.00 -23.24
CA ARG A 5 16.77 -47.23 -22.20
C ARG A 5 17.12 -47.83 -20.81
N SER A 6 16.94 -46.95 -19.80
CA SER A 6 16.38 -47.09 -18.43
C SER A 6 16.26 -48.48 -17.80
N SER A 7 16.62 -48.73 -16.53
CA SER A 7 16.10 -48.09 -15.32
C SER A 7 16.81 -48.67 -14.07
N ALA A 8 16.56 -48.06 -12.90
CA ALA A 8 16.91 -48.48 -11.53
C ALA A 8 18.14 -47.79 -10.88
N SER A 9 17.80 -46.74 -10.14
CA SER A 9 18.21 -46.48 -8.75
C SER A 9 19.70 -46.32 -8.43
N THR A 10 20.09 -45.07 -8.16
CA THR A 10 21.24 -44.74 -7.29
C THR A 10 20.85 -43.61 -6.34
N VAL A 11 21.32 -43.75 -5.10
CA VAL A 11 21.08 -42.89 -3.92
C VAL A 11 21.56 -41.46 -4.15
N VAL A 12 20.69 -40.48 -3.83
CA VAL A 12 21.09 -39.11 -3.45
C VAL A 12 20.49 -38.86 -2.07
N THR A 13 21.37 -38.63 -1.10
CA THR A 13 21.05 -38.25 0.28
C THR A 13 20.28 -36.93 0.30
N ASP A 14 19.09 -36.96 0.91
CA ASP A 14 18.21 -35.81 1.12
C ASP A 14 18.86 -34.76 2.07
N PRO A 15 19.20 -33.55 1.58
CA PRO A 15 19.76 -32.47 2.40
C PRO A 15 18.79 -31.98 3.49
N GLU A 16 17.48 -32.12 3.30
CA GLU A 16 16.48 -31.71 4.28
C GLU A 16 16.35 -32.69 5.44
N LYS A 17 16.57 -33.99 5.20
CA LYS A 17 16.62 -34.99 6.26
C LYS A 17 17.84 -34.79 7.17
N ALA A 18 19.00 -34.47 6.56
CA ALA A 18 20.23 -34.14 7.29
C ALA A 18 20.19 -32.75 8.00
N ALA A 19 19.30 -31.84 7.58
CA ALA A 19 19.01 -30.59 8.29
C ALA A 19 18.03 -30.81 9.44
N ARG A 20 16.98 -31.62 9.23
CA ARG A 20 15.99 -31.99 10.25
C ARG A 20 16.58 -32.79 11.41
N GLU A 21 17.51 -33.72 11.13
CA GLU A 21 18.15 -34.54 12.18
C GLU A 21 19.21 -33.76 12.98
N ARG A 22 19.86 -32.73 12.39
CA ARG A 22 20.75 -31.80 13.12
C ARG A 22 20.00 -30.78 13.97
N ASP A 23 18.86 -30.30 13.48
CA ASP A 23 18.00 -29.36 14.21
C ASP A 23 17.23 -30.04 15.37
N ALA A 24 16.98 -31.36 15.25
CA ALA A 24 16.43 -32.19 16.33
C ALA A 24 17.44 -32.41 17.48
N LEU A 25 18.73 -32.56 17.18
CA LEU A 25 19.79 -32.72 18.18
C LEU A 25 20.21 -31.39 18.84
N ALA A 26 20.11 -30.26 18.14
CA ALA A 26 20.39 -28.94 18.70
C ALA A 26 19.29 -28.44 19.65
N ARG A 27 18.01 -28.78 19.39
CA ARG A 27 16.89 -28.46 20.30
C ARG A 27 16.85 -29.34 21.55
N ALA A 28 17.55 -30.48 21.55
CA ALA A 28 17.72 -31.33 22.73
C ALA A 28 18.74 -30.75 23.75
N PHE A 29 19.47 -29.68 23.40
CA PHE A 29 20.52 -29.08 24.24
C PHE A 29 20.20 -27.69 24.82
N LEU A 30 18.97 -27.20 24.64
CA LEU A 30 18.50 -25.94 25.24
C LEU A 30 17.23 -26.20 26.05
N GLN A 31 17.38 -26.95 27.14
CA GLN A 31 16.50 -26.90 28.29
C GLN A 31 17.36 -26.59 29.51
N ASP A 32 17.17 -25.40 30.06
CA ASP A 32 17.18 -25.20 31.51
C ASP A 32 16.51 -23.87 31.84
N SER A 33 15.18 -23.92 31.83
CA SER A 33 14.28 -23.18 32.72
C SER A 33 12.85 -23.68 32.49
N PRO A 34 12.08 -24.01 33.53
CA PRO A 34 10.76 -24.60 33.38
C PRO A 34 9.75 -23.51 32.95
N GLN A 35 9.59 -23.31 31.64
CA GLN A 35 8.36 -22.72 31.12
C GLN A 35 7.35 -23.85 30.94
N SER A 36 6.25 -23.79 31.68
CA SER A 36 5.10 -24.68 31.53
C SER A 36 4.76 -24.83 30.04
N ALA A 37 4.95 -26.03 29.49
CA ALA A 37 4.63 -26.28 28.09
C ALA A 37 3.13 -26.02 27.86
N PRO A 38 2.75 -25.23 26.84
CA PRO A 38 1.33 -25.06 26.51
C PRO A 38 0.75 -26.43 26.11
N MET A 39 -0.39 -26.79 26.71
CA MET A 39 -1.11 -28.00 26.37
C MET A 39 -2.08 -27.73 25.21
N GLN A 40 -2.21 -28.71 24.30
CA GLN A 40 -3.18 -28.64 23.20
C GLN A 40 -4.29 -29.67 23.45
N TYR A 41 -5.50 -29.17 23.65
CA TYR A 41 -6.71 -29.98 23.59
C TYR A 41 -7.15 -30.14 22.14
N ALA A 42 -7.52 -31.35 21.72
CA ALA A 42 -8.03 -31.60 20.38
C ALA A 42 -9.18 -32.60 20.42
N VAL A 43 -10.30 -32.26 19.76
CA VAL A 43 -11.46 -33.13 19.58
C VAL A 43 -11.86 -33.15 18.12
N SER A 44 -12.29 -34.31 17.66
CA SER A 44 -12.89 -34.49 16.34
C SER A 44 -14.10 -35.39 16.44
N GLY A 45 -15.09 -35.15 15.59
CA GLY A 45 -16.32 -35.94 15.57
C GLY A 45 -17.09 -35.75 14.28
N LEU A 46 -18.32 -36.28 14.28
CA LEU A 46 -19.29 -36.13 13.21
C LEU A 46 -20.55 -35.53 13.80
N GLU A 47 -20.99 -34.38 13.32
CA GLU A 47 -22.21 -33.71 13.79
C GLU A 47 -23.01 -33.20 12.61
N LEU A 48 -24.33 -33.39 12.63
CA LEU A 48 -25.22 -33.10 11.48
C LEU A 48 -24.71 -33.70 10.15
N THR A 49 -24.12 -34.91 10.18
CA THR A 49 -23.48 -35.62 9.05
C THR A 49 -22.19 -34.99 8.50
N VAL A 50 -21.64 -33.98 9.18
CA VAL A 50 -20.46 -33.24 8.74
C VAL A 50 -19.30 -33.42 9.75
N PRO A 51 -18.09 -33.79 9.30
CA PRO A 51 -16.96 -33.97 10.21
C PRO A 51 -16.48 -32.61 10.76
N TYR A 52 -16.04 -32.59 12.02
CA TYR A 52 -15.43 -31.42 12.63
C TYR A 52 -14.12 -31.75 13.35
N VAL A 53 -13.24 -30.76 13.46
CA VAL A 53 -12.03 -30.80 14.27
C VAL A 53 -11.87 -29.48 15.02
N ILE A 54 -11.68 -29.55 16.33
CA ILE A 54 -11.33 -28.41 17.17
C ILE A 54 -9.99 -28.63 17.86
N LYS A 55 -9.18 -27.56 17.94
CA LYS A 55 -7.93 -27.51 18.70
C LYS A 55 -7.89 -26.24 19.53
N VAL A 56 -7.59 -26.35 20.81
CA VAL A 56 -7.44 -25.22 21.74
C VAL A 56 -6.08 -25.33 22.42
N VAL A 57 -5.29 -24.26 22.37
CA VAL A 57 -3.96 -24.20 23.00
C VAL A 57 -4.04 -23.33 24.24
N THR A 58 -3.72 -23.91 25.39
CA THR A 58 -3.83 -23.23 26.69
C THR A 58 -2.72 -23.66 27.65
N SER A 59 -2.63 -23.03 28.82
CA SER A 59 -1.73 -23.44 29.90
C SER A 59 -2.16 -24.76 30.53
N ALA A 60 -1.26 -25.43 31.25
CA ALA A 60 -1.60 -26.66 31.97
C ALA A 60 -2.70 -26.43 33.02
N GLU A 61 -2.69 -25.28 33.69
CA GLU A 61 -3.63 -24.90 34.75
C GLU A 61 -5.05 -24.68 34.21
N GLU A 62 -5.19 -24.19 32.99
CA GLU A 62 -6.49 -23.89 32.39
C GLU A 62 -7.04 -25.01 31.49
N PHE A 63 -6.35 -26.15 31.38
CA PHE A 63 -6.68 -27.22 30.43
C PHE A 63 -8.10 -27.80 30.66
N ASP A 64 -8.44 -28.17 31.89
CA ASP A 64 -9.76 -28.74 32.21
C ASP A 64 -10.89 -27.72 32.02
N ARG A 65 -10.62 -26.45 32.35
CA ARG A 65 -11.55 -25.34 32.08
C ARG A 65 -11.76 -25.16 30.58
N ALA A 66 -10.69 -25.15 29.79
CA ALA A 66 -10.75 -25.01 28.34
C ALA A 66 -11.57 -26.15 27.71
N ARG A 67 -11.38 -27.39 28.17
CA ARG A 67 -12.15 -28.55 27.75
C ARG A 67 -13.65 -28.38 28.04
N ASN A 68 -14.02 -28.08 29.28
CA ASN A 68 -15.43 -27.94 29.68
C ASN A 68 -16.14 -26.82 28.91
N VAL A 69 -15.48 -25.66 28.77
CA VAL A 69 -16.01 -24.52 28.01
C VAL A 69 -16.15 -24.89 26.53
N THR A 70 -15.18 -25.62 25.96
CA THR A 70 -15.26 -26.08 24.57
C THR A 70 -16.46 -26.99 24.34
N ASP A 71 -16.70 -27.96 25.22
CA ASP A 71 -17.81 -28.90 25.11
C ASP A 71 -19.18 -28.21 25.27
N GLU A 72 -19.26 -27.14 26.07
CA GLU A 72 -20.46 -26.30 26.17
C GLU A 72 -20.68 -25.46 24.91
N VAL A 73 -19.63 -24.78 24.42
CA VAL A 73 -19.69 -23.98 23.19
C VAL A 73 -20.10 -24.83 21.99
N LEU A 74 -19.55 -26.05 21.85
CA LEU A 74 -19.92 -26.97 20.78
C LEU A 74 -21.39 -27.38 20.88
N ARG A 75 -21.89 -27.76 22.07
CA ARG A 75 -23.32 -28.09 22.25
C ARG A 75 -24.23 -26.92 21.86
N SER A 76 -23.91 -25.70 22.28
CA SER A 76 -24.67 -24.50 21.89
C SER A 76 -24.59 -24.24 20.39
N ALA A 77 -23.43 -24.46 19.77
CA ALA A 77 -23.22 -24.31 18.34
C ALA A 77 -24.08 -25.30 17.53
N TRP A 78 -24.15 -26.56 17.95
CA TRP A 78 -24.96 -27.59 17.30
C TRP A 78 -26.46 -27.34 17.44
N GLN A 79 -26.90 -26.96 18.64
CA GLN A 79 -28.28 -26.56 18.86
C GLN A 79 -28.66 -25.35 18.00
N LEU A 80 -27.77 -24.36 17.88
CA LEU A 80 -27.98 -23.19 17.05
C LEU A 80 -28.05 -23.55 15.55
N ALA A 81 -27.15 -24.41 15.08
CA ALA A 81 -27.16 -24.90 13.72
C ALA A 81 -28.50 -25.59 13.40
N ASP A 82 -28.94 -26.49 14.27
CA ASP A 82 -30.13 -27.30 14.04
C ASP A 82 -31.46 -26.52 14.22
N ALA A 83 -31.60 -25.76 15.31
CA ALA A 83 -32.85 -25.09 15.64
C ALA A 83 -33.08 -23.78 14.86
N VAL A 84 -32.04 -23.19 14.26
CA VAL A 84 -32.16 -21.89 13.56
C VAL A 84 -31.84 -22.00 12.08
N LEU A 85 -30.75 -22.65 11.71
CA LEU A 85 -30.16 -22.55 10.36
C LEU A 85 -30.39 -23.79 9.49
N ASN A 86 -30.83 -24.91 10.06
CA ASN A 86 -31.01 -26.19 9.36
C ASN A 86 -32.35 -26.26 8.62
N ASN A 87 -32.32 -26.17 7.29
CA ASN A 87 -33.52 -26.31 6.44
C ASN A 87 -34.06 -27.75 6.31
N PHE A 88 -33.34 -28.74 6.83
CA PHE A 88 -33.82 -30.14 6.91
C PHE A 88 -34.57 -30.42 8.21
N ASN A 89 -34.36 -29.63 9.27
CA ASN A 89 -35.17 -29.71 10.48
C ASN A 89 -36.49 -28.94 10.25
N PRO A 90 -37.65 -29.61 10.27
CA PRO A 90 -38.94 -28.98 9.99
C PRO A 90 -39.35 -27.91 11.02
N ASP A 91 -38.75 -27.94 12.21
CA ASP A 91 -39.05 -27.07 13.35
C ASP A 91 -38.04 -25.93 13.51
N SER A 92 -37.02 -25.87 12.65
CA SER A 92 -36.05 -24.78 12.68
C SER A 92 -36.66 -23.45 12.28
N GLU A 93 -36.08 -22.35 12.76
CA GLU A 93 -36.55 -21.00 12.42
C GLU A 93 -36.62 -20.78 10.89
N VAL A 94 -35.59 -21.21 10.16
CA VAL A 94 -35.54 -21.09 8.69
C VAL A 94 -36.65 -21.88 7.99
N SER A 95 -36.96 -23.10 8.47
CA SER A 95 -38.03 -23.94 7.94
C SER A 95 -39.41 -23.38 8.27
N LEU A 96 -39.59 -22.84 9.49
CA LEU A 96 -40.84 -22.22 9.92
C LEU A 96 -41.18 -20.99 9.08
N ILE A 97 -40.19 -20.16 8.74
CA ILE A 97 -40.39 -19.02 7.84
C ILE A 97 -40.99 -19.50 6.52
N GLY A 98 -40.44 -20.56 5.91
CA GLY A 98 -40.93 -21.16 4.67
C GLY A 98 -42.35 -21.73 4.73
N LYS A 99 -42.94 -21.87 5.93
CA LYS A 99 -44.30 -22.36 6.16
C LYS A 99 -45.30 -21.26 6.54
N LEU A 100 -44.85 -20.03 6.77
CA LEU A 100 -45.74 -18.92 7.14
C LEU A 100 -46.70 -18.55 5.99
N PRO A 101 -47.93 -18.11 6.30
CA PRO A 101 -48.81 -17.49 5.31
C PRO A 101 -48.10 -16.35 4.56
N VAL A 102 -48.35 -16.25 3.25
CA VAL A 102 -47.80 -15.18 2.40
C VAL A 102 -48.15 -13.81 3.00
N GLY A 103 -47.17 -12.90 3.06
CA GLY A 103 -47.30 -11.57 3.65
C GLY A 103 -47.16 -11.51 5.18
N ARG A 104 -47.20 -12.64 5.91
CA ARG A 104 -47.00 -12.64 7.36
C ARG A 104 -45.53 -12.39 7.70
N CYS A 105 -45.28 -11.36 8.53
CA CYS A 105 -43.95 -11.02 9.01
C CYS A 105 -43.51 -11.95 10.15
N HIS A 106 -42.25 -12.39 10.09
CA HIS A 106 -41.53 -13.10 11.15
C HIS A 106 -40.44 -12.20 11.73
N GLN A 107 -40.28 -12.22 13.05
CA GLN A 107 -39.18 -11.53 13.74
C GLN A 107 -37.96 -12.45 13.76
N MET A 108 -36.91 -12.10 13.00
CA MET A 108 -35.70 -12.92 12.93
C MET A 108 -34.96 -12.91 14.27
N SER A 109 -34.48 -14.08 14.69
CA SER A 109 -33.49 -14.20 15.76
C SER A 109 -32.20 -13.45 15.41
N ALA A 110 -31.42 -13.08 16.42
CA ALA A 110 -30.15 -12.37 16.19
C ALA A 110 -29.17 -13.17 15.29
N PRO A 111 -29.02 -14.50 15.44
CA PRO A 111 -28.25 -15.33 14.52
C PRO A 111 -28.77 -15.29 13.08
N LEU A 112 -30.08 -15.52 12.88
CA LEU A 112 -30.66 -15.51 11.53
C LEU A 112 -30.53 -14.14 10.87
N LYS A 113 -30.76 -13.06 11.61
CA LYS A 113 -30.57 -11.68 11.12
C LYS A 113 -29.14 -11.44 10.64
N ARG A 114 -28.12 -11.98 11.34
CA ARG A 114 -26.71 -11.89 10.91
C ARG A 114 -26.46 -12.67 9.61
N VAL A 115 -26.98 -13.89 9.51
CA VAL A 115 -26.84 -14.71 8.30
C VAL A 115 -27.54 -14.07 7.10
N ILE A 116 -28.77 -13.57 7.26
CA ILE A 116 -29.50 -12.87 6.20
C ILE A 116 -28.78 -11.59 5.75
N ALA A 117 -28.14 -10.86 6.66
CA ALA A 117 -27.30 -9.72 6.30
C ALA A 117 -26.12 -10.12 5.41
N CYS A 118 -25.49 -11.27 5.69
CA CYS A 118 -24.45 -11.85 4.83
C CYS A 118 -25.02 -12.20 3.45
N CYS A 119 -26.13 -12.96 3.41
CA CYS A 119 -26.76 -13.38 2.18
C CYS A 119 -27.13 -12.21 1.26
N LEU A 120 -27.78 -11.17 1.80
CA LEU A 120 -28.15 -9.97 1.04
C LEU A 120 -26.92 -9.29 0.42
N ARG A 121 -25.83 -9.20 1.17
CA ARG A 121 -24.61 -8.56 0.71
C ARG A 121 -23.92 -9.38 -0.39
N VAL A 122 -23.78 -10.69 -0.20
CA VAL A 122 -23.15 -11.58 -1.19
C VAL A 122 -24.03 -11.73 -2.44
N TYR A 123 -25.35 -11.84 -2.29
CA TYR A 123 -26.31 -11.83 -3.40
C TYR A 123 -26.15 -10.58 -4.27
N ASN A 124 -26.17 -9.39 -3.66
CA ASN A 124 -26.06 -8.12 -4.40
C ASN A 124 -24.69 -7.95 -5.08
N THR A 125 -23.60 -8.25 -4.36
CA THR A 125 -22.24 -8.07 -4.90
C THR A 125 -21.85 -9.13 -5.93
N SER A 126 -22.42 -10.32 -5.85
CA SER A 126 -22.21 -11.39 -6.84
C SER A 126 -23.11 -11.27 -8.07
N GLY A 127 -24.10 -10.37 -8.06
CA GLY A 127 -25.11 -10.30 -9.11
C GLY A 127 -25.99 -11.54 -9.16
N GLY A 128 -26.39 -12.07 -7.99
CA GLY A 128 -27.25 -13.23 -7.85
C GLY A 128 -26.58 -14.59 -8.07
N SER A 129 -25.25 -14.66 -8.19
CA SER A 129 -24.54 -15.94 -8.31
C SER A 129 -24.55 -16.76 -7.02
N PHE A 130 -24.91 -16.14 -5.89
CA PHE A 130 -25.27 -16.78 -4.64
C PHE A 130 -26.66 -16.31 -4.23
N ASP A 131 -27.65 -17.21 -4.22
CA ASP A 131 -29.03 -16.89 -3.86
C ASP A 131 -29.59 -17.91 -2.86
N PRO A 132 -29.84 -17.52 -1.59
CA PRO A 132 -30.40 -18.43 -0.60
C PRO A 132 -31.88 -18.75 -0.84
N ALA A 133 -32.57 -18.14 -1.82
CA ALA A 133 -33.96 -18.50 -2.15
C ALA A 133 -34.06 -19.62 -3.21
N SER A 134 -32.93 -20.17 -3.67
CA SER A 134 -32.88 -21.15 -4.76
C SER A 134 -33.30 -22.58 -4.38
N GLY A 135 -33.53 -22.86 -3.10
CA GLY A 135 -33.88 -24.21 -2.61
C GLY A 135 -35.03 -24.91 -3.37
N PRO A 136 -36.18 -24.25 -3.64
CA PRO A 136 -37.25 -24.85 -4.45
C PRO A 136 -36.82 -25.22 -5.87
N ILE A 137 -35.95 -24.41 -6.49
CA ILE A 137 -35.39 -24.67 -7.82
C ILE A 137 -34.48 -25.91 -7.77
N VAL A 138 -33.62 -25.99 -6.75
CA VAL A 138 -32.71 -27.13 -6.54
C VAL A 138 -33.49 -28.43 -6.34
N ASP A 139 -34.56 -28.43 -5.55
CA ASP A 139 -35.42 -29.62 -5.35
C ASP A 139 -36.05 -30.11 -6.65
N ALA A 140 -36.62 -29.20 -7.44
CA ALA A 140 -37.22 -29.52 -8.73
C ALA A 140 -36.19 -30.08 -9.71
N LEU A 141 -35.01 -29.45 -9.82
CA LEU A 141 -33.94 -29.93 -10.69
C LEU A 141 -33.35 -31.27 -10.22
N ARG A 142 -33.25 -31.50 -8.90
CA ARG A 142 -32.84 -32.80 -8.35
C ARG A 142 -33.81 -33.90 -8.77
N ASN A 143 -35.12 -33.65 -8.74
CA ASN A 143 -36.11 -34.63 -9.19
C ASN A 143 -35.92 -34.98 -10.66
N VAL A 144 -35.64 -33.99 -11.53
CA VAL A 144 -35.32 -34.21 -12.95
C VAL A 144 -34.06 -35.06 -13.11
N VAL A 145 -32.97 -34.72 -12.43
CA VAL A 145 -31.69 -35.45 -12.47
C VAL A 145 -31.85 -36.91 -11.99
N MET A 146 -32.73 -37.15 -11.02
CA MET A 146 -33.06 -38.49 -10.51
C MET A 146 -34.10 -39.25 -11.36
N GLY A 147 -34.49 -38.71 -12.52
CA GLY A 147 -35.41 -39.37 -13.46
C GLY A 147 -36.90 -39.32 -13.06
N LYS A 148 -37.28 -38.44 -12.12
CA LYS A 148 -38.70 -38.20 -11.80
C LYS A 148 -39.31 -37.20 -12.78
N GLN A 149 -40.59 -37.38 -13.12
CA GLN A 149 -41.33 -36.42 -13.94
C GLN A 149 -41.54 -35.11 -13.17
N THR A 150 -41.09 -34.00 -13.76
CA THR A 150 -41.35 -32.62 -13.31
C THR A 150 -41.56 -31.80 -14.58
N SER A 151 -42.61 -30.98 -14.64
CA SER A 151 -42.93 -30.26 -15.88
C SER A 151 -41.93 -29.11 -16.12
N SER A 152 -41.55 -28.87 -17.37
CA SER A 152 -40.66 -27.75 -17.72
C SER A 152 -41.26 -26.39 -17.32
N GLY A 153 -42.59 -26.27 -17.41
CA GLY A 153 -43.33 -25.07 -16.99
C GLY A 153 -43.23 -24.79 -15.49
N GLU A 154 -43.28 -25.82 -14.63
CA GLU A 154 -43.06 -25.66 -13.18
C GLU A 154 -41.67 -25.10 -12.87
N ILE A 155 -40.63 -25.62 -13.53
CA ILE A 155 -39.25 -25.16 -13.33
C ILE A 155 -39.10 -23.69 -13.76
N GLU A 156 -39.71 -23.31 -14.89
CA GLU A 156 -39.67 -21.92 -15.36
C GLU A 156 -40.33 -20.95 -14.36
N VAL A 157 -41.48 -21.31 -13.79
CA VAL A 157 -42.17 -20.51 -12.75
C VAL A 157 -41.28 -20.36 -11.51
N LEU A 158 -40.65 -21.45 -11.06
CA LEU A 158 -39.76 -21.42 -9.91
C LEU A 158 -38.53 -20.55 -10.18
N VAL A 159 -37.91 -20.65 -11.35
CA VAL A 159 -36.73 -19.83 -11.72
C VAL A 159 -37.05 -18.34 -11.78
N GLN A 160 -38.26 -17.96 -12.22
CA GLN A 160 -38.68 -16.55 -12.25
C GLN A 160 -39.02 -16.00 -10.86
N SER A 161 -39.59 -16.85 -9.99
CA SER A 161 -40.15 -16.41 -8.71
C SER A 161 -39.17 -16.56 -7.54
N CYS A 162 -38.36 -17.62 -7.53
CA CYS A 162 -37.54 -18.04 -6.38
C CYS A 162 -36.16 -17.38 -6.38
N THR A 163 -36.14 -16.04 -6.28
CA THR A 163 -34.93 -15.27 -6.00
C THR A 163 -35.08 -14.50 -4.70
N LEU A 164 -33.99 -14.18 -4.00
CA LEU A 164 -34.06 -13.53 -2.69
C LEU A 164 -34.96 -12.27 -2.69
N SER A 165 -34.85 -11.42 -3.73
CA SER A 165 -35.67 -10.21 -3.87
C SER A 165 -37.13 -10.49 -4.24
N ASN A 166 -37.41 -11.56 -4.98
CA ASN A 166 -38.77 -11.89 -5.43
C ASN A 166 -39.53 -12.77 -4.43
N SER A 167 -38.81 -13.52 -3.59
CA SER A 167 -39.37 -14.43 -2.60
C SER A 167 -39.65 -13.78 -1.25
N PHE A 168 -38.89 -12.74 -0.87
CA PHE A 168 -38.97 -12.17 0.47
C PHE A 168 -39.07 -10.64 0.50
N VAL A 169 -39.78 -10.13 1.50
CA VAL A 169 -39.66 -8.75 2.01
C VAL A 169 -38.81 -8.82 3.27
N ILE A 170 -37.64 -8.18 3.27
CA ILE A 170 -36.69 -8.21 4.40
C ILE A 170 -36.45 -6.78 4.88
N ASP A 171 -36.73 -6.53 6.16
CA ASP A 171 -36.37 -5.29 6.83
C ASP A 171 -35.23 -5.55 7.81
N MET A 172 -34.02 -5.12 7.46
CA MET A 172 -32.84 -5.29 8.31
C MET A 172 -32.82 -4.37 9.53
N ARG A 173 -33.56 -3.25 9.51
CA ARG A 173 -33.65 -2.33 10.65
C ARG A 173 -34.53 -2.95 11.72
N GLU A 174 -35.76 -3.28 11.36
CA GLU A 174 -36.75 -3.91 12.24
C GLU A 174 -36.40 -5.38 12.52
N GLY A 175 -35.61 -6.02 11.64
CA GLY A 175 -35.21 -7.41 11.78
C GLY A 175 -36.32 -8.40 11.40
N THR A 176 -37.14 -8.06 10.41
CA THR A 176 -38.29 -8.86 10.00
C THR A 176 -38.13 -9.44 8.59
N ILE A 177 -38.79 -10.57 8.34
CA ILE A 177 -38.83 -11.24 7.04
C ILE A 177 -40.24 -11.78 6.76
N ALA A 178 -40.75 -11.61 5.53
CA ALA A 178 -42.05 -12.11 5.09
C ALA A 178 -41.97 -12.72 3.68
N ARG A 179 -42.76 -13.77 3.44
CA ARG A 179 -42.84 -14.43 2.12
C ARG A 179 -43.72 -13.64 1.15
N LYS A 180 -43.34 -13.59 -0.12
CA LYS A 180 -44.10 -12.96 -1.21
C LYS A 180 -44.99 -13.94 -1.99
N HIS A 181 -44.68 -15.24 -1.94
CA HIS A 181 -45.44 -16.29 -2.64
C HIS A 181 -45.26 -17.65 -1.97
N GLU A 182 -46.08 -18.63 -2.37
CA GLU A 182 -46.17 -19.98 -1.76
C GLU A 182 -44.93 -20.86 -1.95
N TYR A 183 -44.08 -20.58 -2.94
CA TYR A 183 -42.82 -21.29 -3.15
C TYR A 183 -41.64 -20.73 -2.33
N ALA A 184 -41.76 -19.54 -1.73
CA ALA A 184 -40.63 -18.85 -1.10
C ALA A 184 -40.08 -19.67 0.09
N ARG A 185 -38.83 -20.13 -0.01
CA ARG A 185 -38.10 -20.90 1.01
C ARG A 185 -36.62 -20.53 1.00
N LEU A 186 -35.99 -20.54 2.18
CA LEU A 186 -34.56 -20.29 2.33
C LEU A 186 -33.76 -21.61 2.33
N ASP A 187 -32.60 -21.56 1.69
CA ASP A 187 -31.53 -22.55 1.73
C ASP A 187 -30.23 -21.83 2.13
N LEU A 188 -29.68 -22.23 3.27
CA LEU A 188 -28.51 -21.59 3.89
C LEU A 188 -27.27 -22.48 3.81
N GLY A 189 -27.27 -23.53 2.96
CA GLY A 189 -26.19 -24.52 2.90
C GLY A 189 -24.80 -23.96 2.59
N GLY A 190 -24.70 -22.86 1.82
CA GLY A 190 -23.43 -22.19 1.50
C GLY A 190 -23.10 -21.00 2.41
N VAL A 191 -23.63 -20.96 3.64
CA VAL A 191 -23.33 -19.88 4.61
C VAL A 191 -23.45 -20.31 6.07
N SER A 192 -24.31 -21.30 6.36
CA SER A 192 -24.63 -21.72 7.73
C SER A 192 -23.42 -22.32 8.44
N LYS A 193 -22.64 -23.17 7.76
CA LYS A 193 -21.42 -23.79 8.29
C LYS A 193 -20.40 -22.74 8.71
N GLY A 194 -20.09 -21.81 7.81
CA GLY A 194 -19.19 -20.71 8.11
C GLY A 194 -19.64 -19.86 9.29
N TYR A 195 -20.94 -19.61 9.48
CA TYR A 195 -21.46 -18.89 10.65
C TYR A 195 -21.22 -19.64 11.97
N ILE A 196 -21.43 -20.96 11.98
CA ILE A 196 -21.18 -21.79 13.17
C ILE A 196 -19.69 -21.85 13.49
N VAL A 197 -18.83 -21.93 12.48
CA VAL A 197 -17.38 -21.84 12.66
C VAL A 197 -16.96 -20.52 13.32
N ASP A 198 -17.54 -19.40 12.85
CA ASP A 198 -17.32 -18.09 13.46
C ASP A 198 -17.80 -18.03 14.91
N TYR A 199 -19.00 -18.57 15.18
CA TYR A 199 -19.61 -18.59 16.51
C TYR A 199 -18.75 -19.35 17.53
N VAL A 200 -18.22 -20.53 17.16
CA VAL A 200 -17.38 -21.34 18.07
C VAL A 200 -16.09 -20.60 18.42
N VAL A 201 -15.37 -20.09 17.43
CA VAL A 201 -14.10 -19.38 17.65
C VAL A 201 -14.33 -18.08 18.44
N GLU A 202 -15.39 -17.33 18.15
CA GLU A 202 -15.70 -16.09 18.87
C GLU A 202 -16.12 -16.35 20.32
N SER A 203 -16.88 -17.42 20.58
CA SER A 203 -17.30 -17.79 21.93
C SER A 203 -16.12 -18.23 22.79
N LEU A 204 -15.18 -19.00 22.23
CA LEU A 204 -13.96 -19.41 22.94
C LEU A 204 -13.02 -18.23 23.19
N ASN A 205 -12.84 -17.34 22.21
CA ASN A 205 -12.07 -16.11 22.41
C ASN A 205 -12.70 -15.23 23.51
N ALA A 206 -14.03 -15.12 23.56
CA ALA A 206 -14.75 -14.38 24.59
C ALA A 206 -14.62 -15.03 25.98
N ALA A 207 -14.45 -16.36 26.03
CA ALA A 207 -14.14 -17.11 27.24
C ALA A 207 -12.66 -17.07 27.65
N ALA A 208 -11.86 -16.19 27.03
CA ALA A 208 -10.43 -16.00 27.25
C ALA A 208 -9.51 -17.15 26.76
N PHE A 209 -9.96 -17.92 25.76
CA PHE A 209 -9.12 -18.89 25.06
C PHE A 209 -8.81 -18.39 23.63
N PRO A 210 -7.76 -17.57 23.44
CA PRO A 210 -7.51 -16.88 22.17
C PRO A 210 -6.87 -17.76 21.08
N ASN A 211 -6.33 -18.92 21.44
CA ASN A 211 -5.54 -19.79 20.56
C ASN A 211 -6.36 -21.00 20.12
N VAL A 212 -7.19 -20.84 19.09
CA VAL A 212 -8.17 -21.83 18.66
C VAL A 212 -8.03 -22.11 17.17
N PHE A 213 -8.21 -23.36 16.78
CA PHE A 213 -8.47 -23.75 15.40
C PHE A 213 -9.72 -24.62 15.37
N PHE A 214 -10.69 -24.24 14.55
CA PHE A 214 -11.91 -25.01 14.38
C PHE A 214 -12.20 -25.19 12.89
N GLU A 215 -12.52 -26.42 12.50
CA GLU A 215 -12.88 -26.83 11.15
C GLU A 215 -14.17 -27.64 11.20
N TRP A 216 -15.08 -27.37 10.25
CA TRP A 216 -16.33 -28.09 10.09
C TRP A 216 -16.69 -28.20 8.60
N GLY A 217 -16.58 -29.41 8.04
CA GLY A 217 -16.98 -29.70 6.66
C GLY A 217 -16.25 -28.89 5.60
N GLY A 218 -14.96 -28.64 5.78
CA GLY A 218 -14.10 -27.87 4.88
C GLY A 218 -14.00 -26.38 5.19
N ASP A 219 -14.85 -25.86 6.09
CA ASP A 219 -14.82 -24.47 6.53
C ASP A 219 -14.06 -24.37 7.85
N CYS A 220 -13.06 -23.50 7.93
CA CYS A 220 -12.24 -23.39 9.12
C CYS A 220 -11.95 -21.95 9.52
N ARG A 221 -11.66 -21.75 10.80
CA ARG A 221 -11.17 -20.48 11.35
C ARG A 221 -10.16 -20.74 12.44
N ALA A 222 -9.12 -19.91 12.43
CA ALA A 222 -8.06 -19.94 13.42
C ALA A 222 -7.95 -18.60 14.15
N SER A 223 -7.61 -18.60 15.43
CA SER A 223 -7.23 -17.43 16.23
C SER A 223 -5.97 -17.72 17.04
N GLY A 224 -5.20 -16.67 17.35
CA GLY A 224 -3.97 -16.79 18.13
C GLY A 224 -2.89 -17.64 17.44
N THR A 225 -2.13 -18.40 18.23
CA THR A 225 -1.01 -19.23 17.77
C THR A 225 -1.24 -20.72 18.02
N ASN A 226 -0.58 -21.57 17.25
CA ASN A 226 -0.56 -23.01 17.50
C ASN A 226 0.33 -23.37 18.72
N ALA A 227 0.38 -24.65 19.11
CA ALA A 227 1.15 -25.15 20.25
C ALA A 227 2.68 -24.95 20.13
N ARG A 228 3.19 -24.57 18.95
CA ARG A 228 4.60 -24.24 18.69
C ARG A 228 4.84 -22.72 18.65
N ASN A 229 3.88 -21.92 19.10
CA ASN A 229 3.92 -20.46 19.08
C ASN A 229 4.09 -19.87 17.66
N GLY A 230 3.56 -20.57 16.65
CA GLY A 230 3.56 -20.14 15.25
C GLY A 230 2.14 -19.99 14.68
N PRO A 231 2.00 -19.54 13.42
CA PRO A 231 0.70 -19.42 12.76
C PRO A 231 0.06 -20.79 12.52
N TRP A 232 -1.26 -20.82 12.42
CA TRP A 232 -1.99 -22.03 12.04
C TRP A 232 -1.80 -22.31 10.55
N ILE A 233 -1.70 -23.59 10.17
CA ILE A 233 -1.39 -24.01 8.79
C ILE A 233 -2.47 -24.97 8.31
N VAL A 234 -3.04 -24.69 7.13
CA VAL A 234 -4.10 -25.48 6.50
C VAL A 234 -3.67 -25.84 5.08
N GLY A 235 -3.78 -27.13 4.71
CA GLY A 235 -3.54 -27.59 3.34
C GLY A 235 -4.84 -27.56 2.54
N ILE A 236 -4.79 -27.02 1.32
CA ILE A 236 -5.90 -27.06 0.36
C ILE A 236 -5.71 -28.30 -0.51
N THR A 237 -6.64 -29.23 -0.41
CA THR A 237 -6.61 -30.50 -1.15
C THR A 237 -6.92 -30.27 -2.63
N ARG A 238 -6.22 -31.00 -3.50
CA ARG A 238 -6.49 -31.01 -4.93
C ARG A 238 -7.80 -31.73 -5.22
N PRO A 239 -8.72 -31.17 -6.04
CA PRO A 239 -9.93 -31.87 -6.43
C PRO A 239 -9.56 -33.11 -7.27
N PRO A 240 -10.30 -34.22 -7.13
CA PRO A 240 -10.04 -35.43 -7.89
C PRO A 240 -10.24 -35.20 -9.41
N PRO A 241 -9.54 -35.96 -10.27
CA PRO A 241 -9.88 -36.12 -11.68
C PRO A 241 -11.34 -36.55 -11.87
N LEU A 242 -11.96 -36.21 -13.01
CA LEU A 242 -13.38 -36.51 -13.25
C LEU A 242 -13.70 -38.02 -13.26
N ASP A 243 -12.77 -38.84 -13.72
CA ASP A 243 -12.85 -40.30 -13.74
C ASP A 243 -12.68 -40.96 -12.37
N GLU A 244 -12.12 -40.24 -11.39
CA GLU A 244 -11.92 -40.71 -10.01
C GLU A 244 -12.99 -40.22 -9.02
N LEU A 245 -14.03 -39.49 -9.47
CA LEU A 245 -15.08 -38.95 -8.59
C LEU A 245 -15.82 -40.03 -7.76
N CYS A 246 -15.87 -41.27 -8.25
CA CYS A 246 -16.46 -42.41 -7.53
C CYS A 246 -15.52 -43.10 -6.52
N ASN A 247 -14.21 -42.90 -6.63
CA ASN A 247 -13.18 -43.65 -5.88
C ASN A 247 -12.02 -42.72 -5.47
N VAL A 248 -12.31 -41.76 -4.58
CA VAL A 248 -11.29 -40.83 -4.08
C VAL A 248 -10.23 -41.60 -3.27
N LYS A 249 -8.99 -41.65 -3.75
CA LYS A 249 -7.85 -42.23 -3.03
C LYS A 249 -7.53 -41.37 -1.79
N ARG A 250 -7.14 -42.02 -0.68
CA ARG A 250 -6.86 -41.35 0.61
C ARG A 250 -5.59 -40.48 0.63
N ASP A 251 -4.67 -40.64 -0.32
CA ASP A 251 -3.46 -39.82 -0.44
C ASP A 251 -3.70 -38.60 -1.33
N ALA A 252 -4.40 -37.59 -0.80
CA ALA A 252 -4.70 -36.37 -1.54
C ALA A 252 -3.47 -35.45 -1.63
N ALA A 253 -3.02 -35.14 -2.85
CA ALA A 253 -2.05 -34.09 -3.09
C ALA A 253 -2.63 -32.71 -2.74
N TYR A 254 -1.81 -31.77 -2.26
CA TYR A 254 -2.24 -30.40 -1.95
C TYR A 254 -1.98 -29.45 -3.13
N ILE A 255 -2.91 -28.54 -3.41
CA ILE A 255 -2.70 -27.42 -4.34
C ILE A 255 -1.84 -26.34 -3.70
N SER A 256 -2.08 -26.06 -2.41
CA SER A 256 -1.44 -24.99 -1.68
C SER A 256 -1.49 -25.25 -0.18
N VAL A 257 -0.61 -24.60 0.56
CA VAL A 257 -0.61 -24.56 2.03
C VAL A 257 -0.75 -23.12 2.47
N VAL A 258 -1.79 -22.84 3.24
CA VAL A 258 -2.19 -21.49 3.65
C VAL A 258 -1.96 -21.31 5.15
N ARG A 259 -1.42 -20.15 5.51
CA ARG A 259 -1.27 -19.72 6.91
C ARG A 259 -2.50 -18.92 7.33
N LEU A 260 -3.03 -19.17 8.53
CA LEU A 260 -4.15 -18.45 9.12
C LEU A 260 -3.69 -17.69 10.38
N GLU A 261 -3.88 -16.37 10.37
CA GLU A 261 -3.50 -15.47 11.47
C GLU A 261 -4.70 -14.66 11.99
N ASN A 262 -5.58 -15.31 12.75
CA ASN A 262 -6.91 -14.78 13.11
C ASN A 262 -7.83 -14.63 11.90
N GLU A 263 -7.86 -15.66 11.06
CA GLU A 263 -8.49 -15.69 9.75
C GLU A 263 -9.22 -17.02 9.57
N ALA A 264 -10.16 -17.01 8.63
CA ALA A 264 -10.97 -18.12 8.21
C ALA A 264 -10.69 -18.49 6.75
N LEU A 265 -11.01 -19.72 6.40
CA LEU A 265 -10.85 -20.27 5.07
C LEU A 265 -11.98 -21.26 4.80
N ALA A 266 -12.67 -21.10 3.67
CA ALA A 266 -13.73 -21.98 3.22
C ALA A 266 -13.47 -22.40 1.77
N THR A 267 -13.84 -23.62 1.41
CA THR A 267 -13.61 -24.18 0.08
C THR A 267 -14.89 -24.78 -0.51
N SER A 268 -15.29 -24.30 -1.68
CA SER A 268 -16.38 -24.87 -2.46
C SER A 268 -15.82 -25.60 -3.68
N GLY A 269 -16.27 -26.83 -3.91
CA GLY A 269 -15.79 -27.68 -5.01
C GLY A 269 -16.92 -28.29 -5.81
N ASP A 270 -16.67 -28.57 -7.09
CA ASP A 270 -17.60 -29.28 -7.96
C ASP A 270 -17.60 -30.80 -7.76
N TYR A 271 -16.90 -31.29 -6.73
CA TYR A 271 -16.71 -32.71 -6.40
C TYR A 271 -17.36 -33.09 -5.06
N GLU A 272 -18.04 -32.14 -4.41
CA GLU A 272 -18.75 -32.33 -3.14
C GLU A 272 -20.27 -32.46 -3.39
N ASN A 273 -20.96 -33.21 -2.54
CA ASN A 273 -22.43 -33.41 -2.60
C ASN A 273 -22.96 -33.82 -3.99
N LEU A 274 -22.32 -34.83 -4.60
CA LEU A 274 -22.65 -35.29 -5.95
C LEU A 274 -23.94 -36.13 -6.00
N LEU A 275 -24.76 -35.84 -6.99
CA LEU A 275 -25.86 -36.64 -7.50
C LEU A 275 -25.39 -37.40 -8.73
N VAL A 276 -25.71 -38.69 -8.80
CA VAL A 276 -25.33 -39.56 -9.92
C VAL A 276 -26.58 -39.97 -10.68
N THR A 277 -26.64 -39.66 -11.98
CA THR A 277 -27.76 -40.07 -12.83
C THR A 277 -27.69 -41.58 -13.11
N PRO A 278 -28.80 -42.20 -13.54
CA PRO A 278 -28.78 -43.59 -14.04
C PRO A 278 -27.75 -43.83 -15.16
N ASN A 279 -27.40 -42.77 -15.92
CA ASN A 279 -26.40 -42.80 -16.99
C ASN A 279 -24.96 -42.51 -16.49
N LYS A 280 -24.74 -42.48 -15.17
CA LYS A 280 -23.44 -42.18 -14.51
C LYS A 280 -22.90 -40.76 -14.79
N GLU A 281 -23.79 -39.80 -15.04
CA GLU A 281 -23.41 -38.39 -15.07
C GLU A 281 -23.47 -37.79 -13.66
N PHE A 282 -22.61 -36.81 -13.38
CA PHE A 282 -22.48 -36.20 -12.06
C PHE A 282 -23.03 -34.78 -12.05
N PHE A 283 -23.80 -34.45 -11.04
CA PHE A 283 -24.31 -33.10 -10.77
C PHE A 283 -24.11 -32.74 -9.31
N THR A 284 -23.75 -31.51 -9.00
CA THR A 284 -23.72 -31.01 -7.62
C THR A 284 -25.13 -30.58 -7.17
N THR A 285 -25.28 -30.17 -5.91
CA THR A 285 -26.51 -29.52 -5.42
C THR A 285 -26.55 -28.01 -5.65
N ILE A 286 -25.58 -27.44 -6.35
CA ILE A 286 -25.47 -25.99 -6.59
C ILE A 286 -26.25 -25.62 -7.86
N TYR A 287 -27.14 -24.63 -7.76
CA TYR A 287 -27.89 -24.10 -8.89
C TYR A 287 -27.05 -23.14 -9.74
N ASP A 288 -26.94 -23.42 -11.04
CA ASP A 288 -26.35 -22.52 -12.02
C ASP A 288 -27.45 -21.74 -12.74
N TRP A 289 -27.58 -20.46 -12.37
CA TRP A 289 -28.59 -19.56 -12.94
C TRP A 289 -28.42 -19.28 -14.43
N LYS A 290 -27.20 -19.46 -14.96
CA LYS A 290 -26.91 -19.18 -16.37
C LYS A 290 -27.34 -20.34 -17.27
N THR A 291 -27.11 -21.58 -16.82
CA THR A 291 -27.58 -22.78 -17.53
C THR A 291 -28.97 -23.24 -17.11
N LYS A 292 -29.52 -22.65 -16.03
CA LYS A 292 -30.79 -23.06 -15.40
C LYS A 292 -30.80 -24.54 -15.01
N SER A 293 -29.65 -25.06 -14.60
CA SER A 293 -29.44 -26.47 -14.26
C SER A 293 -28.64 -26.60 -12.96
N LEU A 294 -28.52 -27.82 -12.43
CA LEU A 294 -27.51 -28.10 -11.42
C LEU A 294 -26.12 -28.03 -12.05
N LEU A 295 -25.12 -27.55 -11.30
CA LEU A 295 -23.74 -27.42 -11.76
C LEU A 295 -23.13 -28.82 -11.95
N ALA A 296 -22.65 -29.10 -13.16
CA ALA A 296 -21.94 -30.33 -13.51
C ALA A 296 -20.41 -30.15 -13.37
N PRO A 297 -19.66 -31.16 -12.87
CA PRO A 297 -18.21 -31.12 -12.81
C PRO A 297 -17.56 -30.88 -14.17
N SER A 298 -16.45 -30.17 -14.20
CA SER A 298 -15.84 -29.73 -15.47
C SER A 298 -14.32 -29.87 -15.52
N HIS A 299 -13.79 -30.08 -16.73
CA HIS A 299 -12.36 -29.94 -17.02
C HIS A 299 -11.97 -28.47 -17.20
N THR A 300 -12.80 -27.66 -17.87
CA THR A 300 -12.43 -26.33 -18.38
C THR A 300 -12.95 -25.17 -17.52
N ASN A 301 -13.99 -25.39 -16.72
CA ASN A 301 -14.47 -24.40 -15.74
C ASN A 301 -13.74 -24.53 -14.40
N ILE A 302 -13.90 -23.53 -13.54
CA ILE A 302 -13.45 -23.57 -12.14
C ILE A 302 -14.08 -24.78 -11.44
N SER A 303 -13.23 -25.67 -10.91
CA SER A 303 -13.66 -26.87 -10.20
C SER A 303 -13.56 -26.75 -8.68
N GLN A 304 -12.77 -25.80 -8.19
CA GLN A 304 -12.65 -25.52 -6.77
C GLN A 304 -12.34 -24.05 -6.56
N VAL A 305 -12.97 -23.46 -5.54
CA VAL A 305 -12.68 -22.13 -5.04
C VAL A 305 -12.47 -22.20 -3.54
N THR A 306 -11.31 -21.75 -3.08
CA THR A 306 -11.04 -21.46 -1.68
C THR A 306 -11.03 -19.95 -1.48
N VAL A 307 -11.72 -19.45 -0.47
CA VAL A 307 -11.69 -18.03 -0.09
C VAL A 307 -11.17 -17.93 1.35
N LYS A 308 -10.21 -17.04 1.56
CA LYS A 308 -9.65 -16.71 2.86
C LYS A 308 -10.15 -15.33 3.30
N CYS A 309 -10.88 -15.27 4.40
CA CYS A 309 -11.47 -14.05 4.95
C CYS A 309 -11.25 -13.96 6.45
N TYR A 310 -11.70 -12.90 7.11
CA TYR A 310 -11.77 -12.88 8.58
C TYR A 310 -12.87 -13.82 9.13
N SER A 311 -14.00 -13.88 8.42
CA SER A 311 -15.21 -14.62 8.80
C SER A 311 -15.38 -15.83 7.89
N ALA A 312 -15.55 -17.01 8.50
CA ALA A 312 -15.84 -18.24 7.79
C ALA A 312 -17.20 -18.15 7.08
N MET A 313 -18.18 -17.47 7.68
CA MET A 313 -19.50 -17.22 7.06
C MET A 313 -19.39 -16.51 5.70
N TYR A 314 -18.58 -15.46 5.61
CA TYR A 314 -18.37 -14.76 4.34
C TYR A 314 -17.48 -15.56 3.39
N ALA A 315 -16.48 -16.28 3.89
CA ALA A 315 -15.65 -17.15 3.06
C ALA A 315 -16.49 -18.21 2.34
N ASP A 316 -17.39 -18.89 3.06
CA ASP A 316 -18.27 -19.96 2.54
C ASP A 316 -19.22 -19.43 1.46
N ALA A 317 -19.92 -18.32 1.75
CA ALA A 317 -20.84 -17.70 0.80
C ALA A 317 -20.12 -17.18 -0.45
N LEU A 318 -18.93 -16.58 -0.30
CA LEU A 318 -18.14 -16.09 -1.42
C LEU A 318 -17.55 -17.24 -2.24
N ALA A 319 -17.05 -18.30 -1.61
CA ALA A 319 -16.52 -19.48 -2.32
C ALA A 319 -17.60 -20.12 -3.19
N THR A 320 -18.82 -20.27 -2.65
CA THR A 320 -19.98 -20.76 -3.38
C THR A 320 -20.34 -19.84 -4.56
N ALA A 321 -20.42 -18.53 -4.32
CA ALA A 321 -20.70 -17.54 -5.37
C ALA A 321 -19.66 -17.55 -6.51
N CYS A 322 -18.38 -17.72 -6.16
CA CYS A 322 -17.27 -17.73 -7.11
C CYS A 322 -17.30 -18.97 -8.01
N LEU A 323 -17.59 -20.15 -7.44
CA LEU A 323 -17.62 -21.40 -8.17
C LEU A 323 -18.59 -21.34 -9.36
N VAL A 324 -19.75 -20.70 -9.17
CA VAL A 324 -20.78 -20.51 -10.20
C VAL A 324 -20.37 -19.51 -11.30
N LYS A 325 -19.43 -18.59 -11.04
CA LYS A 325 -19.02 -17.59 -12.05
C LYS A 325 -18.16 -18.16 -13.19
N ARG A 326 -17.57 -19.36 -13.03
CA ARG A 326 -16.77 -20.14 -14.01
C ARG A 326 -15.51 -19.48 -14.60
N ASP A 327 -15.41 -18.15 -14.56
CA ASP A 327 -14.35 -17.34 -15.17
C ASP A 327 -13.49 -16.68 -14.07
N PRO A 328 -12.19 -17.01 -13.97
CA PRO A 328 -11.28 -16.44 -12.97
C PRO A 328 -11.25 -14.90 -12.96
N VAL A 329 -11.35 -14.26 -14.12
CA VAL A 329 -11.32 -12.79 -14.23
C VAL A 329 -12.58 -12.19 -13.61
N LYS A 330 -13.74 -12.81 -13.81
CA LYS A 330 -15.00 -12.35 -13.20
C LYS A 330 -15.04 -12.60 -11.69
N VAL A 331 -14.43 -13.70 -11.23
CA VAL A 331 -14.26 -13.97 -9.81
C VAL A 331 -13.37 -12.90 -9.18
N ARG A 332 -12.23 -12.56 -9.80
CA ARG A 332 -11.34 -11.48 -9.36
C ARG A 332 -12.09 -10.15 -9.22
N TYR A 333 -12.79 -9.72 -10.27
CA TYR A 333 -13.57 -8.47 -10.22
C TYR A 333 -14.62 -8.46 -9.10
N MET A 334 -15.22 -9.61 -8.81
CA MET A 334 -16.16 -9.73 -7.69
C MET A 334 -15.45 -9.61 -6.34
N LEU A 335 -14.34 -10.32 -6.13
CA LEU A 335 -13.62 -10.37 -4.85
C LEU A 335 -12.76 -9.13 -4.58
N ASP A 336 -12.32 -8.39 -5.61
CA ASP A 336 -11.55 -7.15 -5.46
C ASP A 336 -12.32 -6.10 -4.64
N GLY A 337 -13.65 -6.04 -4.78
CA GLY A 337 -14.53 -5.19 -3.96
C GLY A 337 -14.54 -5.56 -2.46
N TRP A 338 -14.04 -6.74 -2.11
CA TRP A 338 -13.98 -7.24 -0.74
C TRP A 338 -12.60 -7.09 -0.10
N ARG A 339 -11.58 -6.54 -0.77
CA ARG A 339 -10.22 -6.41 -0.17
C ARG A 339 -10.14 -5.45 1.02
N HIS A 340 -11.04 -4.47 1.07
CA HIS A 340 -10.93 -3.32 1.99
C HIS A 340 -12.17 -3.13 2.88
N VAL A 341 -12.86 -4.22 3.21
CA VAL A 341 -14.07 -4.23 4.05
C VAL A 341 -13.83 -5.03 5.33
N ARG A 342 -14.78 -5.02 6.29
CA ARG A 342 -14.63 -5.75 7.56
C ARG A 342 -14.28 -7.22 7.37
N ASP A 343 -15.03 -7.85 6.50
CA ASP A 343 -14.92 -9.28 6.19
C ASP A 343 -13.99 -9.44 4.99
N ALA A 344 -12.83 -8.77 5.06
CA ALA A 344 -11.95 -8.63 3.91
C ALA A 344 -11.51 -9.99 3.38
N VAL A 345 -11.64 -10.18 2.07
CA VAL A 345 -10.98 -11.28 1.36
C VAL A 345 -9.49 -10.98 1.40
N LYS A 346 -8.74 -11.83 2.09
CA LYS A 346 -7.29 -11.76 2.28
C LYS A 346 -6.54 -12.56 1.24
N ASP A 347 -7.15 -13.66 0.79
CA ASP A 347 -6.64 -14.51 -0.28
C ASP A 347 -7.81 -15.29 -0.90
N TYR A 348 -7.63 -15.80 -2.10
CA TYR A 348 -8.51 -16.77 -2.72
C TYR A 348 -7.70 -17.65 -3.67
N ILE A 349 -8.12 -18.89 -3.85
CA ILE A 349 -7.46 -19.85 -4.75
C ILE A 349 -8.55 -20.50 -5.59
N LEU A 350 -8.45 -20.37 -6.91
CA LEU A 350 -9.30 -21.00 -7.90
C LEU A 350 -8.47 -22.08 -8.58
N TYR A 351 -9.04 -23.25 -8.75
CA TYR A 351 -8.41 -24.35 -9.46
C TYR A 351 -9.25 -24.76 -10.66
N ILE A 352 -8.60 -24.96 -11.80
CA ILE A 352 -9.17 -25.50 -13.04
C ILE A 352 -8.37 -26.76 -13.40
N ARG A 353 -9.08 -27.87 -13.67
CA ARG A 353 -8.46 -29.17 -13.99
C ARG A 353 -7.66 -29.13 -15.30
N GLU A 354 -8.16 -28.44 -16.32
CA GLU A 354 -7.48 -28.32 -17.62
C GLU A 354 -6.14 -27.59 -17.47
N ASN A 355 -5.06 -28.27 -17.87
CA ASN A 355 -3.67 -27.79 -17.76
C ASN A 355 -3.25 -27.39 -16.33
N GLU A 356 -3.91 -27.94 -15.30
CA GLU A 356 -3.68 -27.66 -13.87
C GLU A 356 -3.43 -26.18 -13.55
N ARG A 357 -4.42 -25.32 -13.83
CA ARG A 357 -4.28 -23.88 -13.59
C ARG A 357 -4.77 -23.51 -12.20
N VAL A 358 -3.92 -22.81 -11.46
CA VAL A 358 -4.24 -22.22 -10.15
C VAL A 358 -4.25 -20.71 -10.31
N ALA A 359 -5.43 -20.08 -10.28
CA ALA A 359 -5.53 -18.63 -10.17
C ALA A 359 -5.66 -18.26 -8.70
N LYS A 360 -4.86 -17.33 -8.20
CA LYS A 360 -4.89 -16.92 -6.79
C LYS A 360 -5.34 -15.48 -6.66
N MET A 361 -5.57 -15.02 -5.44
CA MET A 361 -5.73 -13.61 -5.18
C MET A 361 -4.49 -12.91 -5.70
N PHE A 362 -4.73 -12.08 -6.71
CA PHE A 362 -3.66 -11.39 -7.36
C PHE A 362 -3.03 -10.41 -6.37
N GLU A 363 -1.81 -10.70 -5.97
CA GLU A 363 -0.88 -9.73 -5.40
C GLU A 363 -0.23 -9.01 -6.58
N ILE A 364 -0.47 -7.70 -6.70
CA ILE A 364 0.08 -6.92 -7.80
C ILE A 364 1.57 -6.82 -7.63
N ALA A 365 2.29 -7.78 -8.22
CA ALA A 365 3.74 -7.81 -8.20
C ALA A 365 4.32 -7.43 -6.82
N THR A 366 3.65 -7.77 -5.70
CA THR A 366 4.07 -7.30 -4.38
C THR A 366 5.44 -7.89 -4.08
N GLU A 367 6.36 -7.11 -3.52
CA GLU A 367 7.64 -7.68 -3.08
C GLU A 367 7.41 -8.66 -1.92
N ASN A 368 7.24 -9.93 -2.26
CA ASN A 368 7.10 -10.98 -1.26
C ASN A 368 8.47 -11.30 -0.60
N PRO A 369 8.48 -12.03 0.54
CA PRO A 369 9.72 -12.34 1.24
C PRO A 369 10.79 -13.05 0.41
N GLU A 370 10.41 -13.89 -0.56
CA GLU A 370 11.36 -14.58 -1.45
C GLU A 370 11.98 -13.65 -2.48
N MET A 371 11.17 -12.79 -3.11
CA MET A 371 11.63 -11.75 -4.03
C MET A 371 12.58 -10.80 -3.33
N ARG A 372 12.21 -10.34 -2.13
CA ARG A 372 13.05 -9.49 -1.28
C ARG A 372 14.37 -10.17 -0.96
N LYS A 373 14.35 -11.44 -0.54
CA LYS A 373 15.56 -12.22 -0.28
C LYS A 373 16.45 -12.32 -1.52
N LYS A 374 15.88 -12.60 -2.70
CA LYS A 374 16.62 -12.66 -3.97
C LYS A 374 17.25 -11.31 -4.33
N ARG A 375 16.52 -10.20 -4.17
CA ARG A 375 17.04 -8.84 -4.41
C ARG A 375 18.23 -8.53 -3.51
N ILE A 376 18.13 -8.85 -2.22
CA ILE A 376 19.15 -8.51 -1.23
C ILE A 376 20.37 -9.45 -1.28
N LEU A 377 20.20 -10.71 -1.74
CA LEU A 377 21.24 -11.77 -1.74
C LEU A 377 22.59 -11.36 -2.37
N ASN A 378 22.56 -10.46 -3.35
CA ASN A 378 23.75 -9.98 -4.07
C ASN A 378 24.35 -8.69 -3.49
N SER A 379 23.79 -8.16 -2.42
CA SER A 379 24.30 -6.98 -1.73
C SER A 379 25.57 -7.31 -0.95
N LEU A 380 26.46 -6.33 -0.85
CA LEU A 380 27.59 -6.38 0.10
C LEU A 380 27.14 -5.75 1.43
N PRO A 381 27.65 -6.21 2.59
CA PRO A 381 27.36 -5.57 3.86
C PRO A 381 27.79 -4.10 3.82
N ALA A 382 26.83 -3.18 3.86
CA ALA A 382 27.08 -1.75 3.84
C ALA A 382 27.24 -1.18 5.26
N ARG A 383 28.07 -0.15 5.40
CA ARG A 383 28.12 0.71 6.58
C ARG A 383 27.16 1.88 6.38
N VAL A 384 26.12 1.95 7.21
CA VAL A 384 25.08 2.99 7.12
C VAL A 384 25.14 3.88 8.36
N ILE A 385 25.18 5.19 8.15
CA ILE A 385 25.03 6.17 9.24
C ILE A 385 23.63 6.76 9.19
N VAL A 386 22.92 6.72 10.31
CA VAL A 386 21.61 7.36 10.48
C VAL A 386 21.79 8.57 11.40
N VAL A 387 21.41 9.75 10.93
CA VAL A 387 21.55 11.02 11.66
C VAL A 387 20.19 11.46 12.20
N GLY A 388 19.98 11.29 13.50
CA GLY A 388 18.76 11.64 14.24
C GLY A 388 18.06 10.40 14.82
N GLY A 389 17.81 10.41 16.13
CA GLY A 389 17.15 9.35 16.89
C GLY A 389 15.63 9.47 17.00
N GLY A 390 15.00 10.12 16.02
CA GLY A 390 13.53 10.20 15.89
C GLY A 390 12.92 8.94 15.27
N LEU A 391 11.60 8.95 15.04
CA LEU A 391 10.91 7.79 14.45
C LEU A 391 11.47 7.40 13.09
N ALA A 392 11.77 8.39 12.23
CA ALA A 392 12.36 8.14 10.92
C ALA A 392 13.72 7.43 11.02
N GLY A 393 14.55 7.86 11.96
CA GLY A 393 15.87 7.28 12.18
C GLY A 393 15.82 5.86 12.73
N LEU A 394 14.97 5.61 13.73
CA LEU A 394 14.79 4.24 14.25
C LEU A 394 14.19 3.30 13.20
N SER A 395 13.21 3.76 12.41
CA SER A 395 12.66 2.98 11.29
C SER A 395 13.73 2.66 10.25
N ALA A 396 14.58 3.63 9.90
CA ALA A 396 15.67 3.43 8.95
C ALA A 396 16.74 2.46 9.49
N ALA A 397 17.13 2.59 10.77
CA ALA A 397 18.13 1.74 11.39
C ALA A 397 17.67 0.27 11.47
N ILE A 398 16.43 0.03 11.90
CA ILE A 398 15.85 -1.32 11.97
C ILE A 398 15.78 -1.94 10.57
N GLU A 399 15.29 -1.19 9.58
CA GLU A 399 15.19 -1.70 8.22
C GLU A 399 16.57 -1.99 7.62
N ALA A 400 17.53 -1.08 7.77
CA ALA A 400 18.88 -1.27 7.24
C ALA A 400 19.57 -2.49 7.86
N ALA A 401 19.46 -2.67 9.19
CA ALA A 401 19.97 -3.84 9.88
C ALA A 401 19.27 -5.13 9.43
N GLY A 402 17.95 -5.10 9.22
CA GLY A 402 17.17 -6.21 8.67
C GLY A 402 17.57 -6.61 7.25
N CYS A 403 18.13 -5.67 6.47
CA CYS A 403 18.73 -5.92 5.16
C CYS A 403 20.22 -6.31 5.22
N GLY A 404 20.80 -6.43 6.41
CA GLY A 404 22.16 -6.92 6.64
C GLY A 404 23.24 -5.84 6.78
N ALA A 405 22.89 -4.56 6.84
CA ALA A 405 23.84 -3.48 7.06
C ALA A 405 24.37 -3.42 8.50
N GLN A 406 25.54 -2.80 8.66
CA GLN A 406 26.07 -2.33 9.94
C GLN A 406 25.72 -0.86 10.10
N VAL A 407 25.02 -0.51 11.19
CA VAL A 407 24.39 0.80 11.37
C VAL A 407 24.98 1.53 12.55
N ILE A 408 25.32 2.81 12.35
CA ILE A 408 25.60 3.75 13.43
C ILE A 408 24.50 4.80 13.44
N LEU A 409 23.71 4.84 14.52
CA LEU A 409 22.69 5.84 14.75
C LEU A 409 23.25 6.93 15.66
N LEU A 410 23.30 8.16 15.14
CA LEU A 410 23.80 9.35 15.83
C LEU A 410 22.61 10.21 16.31
N GLU A 411 22.61 10.59 17.58
CA GLU A 411 21.65 11.52 18.17
C GLU A 411 22.41 12.63 18.89
N LYS A 412 22.07 13.89 18.61
CA LYS A 412 22.75 15.04 19.23
C LYS A 412 22.32 15.27 20.67
N GLU A 413 21.10 14.88 21.02
CA GLU A 413 20.58 14.96 22.38
C GLU A 413 21.04 13.77 23.25
N GLY A 414 20.89 13.90 24.57
CA GLY A 414 21.21 12.81 25.50
C GLY A 414 20.23 11.63 25.46
N ARG A 415 19.11 11.74 24.73
CA ARG A 415 18.05 10.72 24.62
C ARG A 415 17.46 10.71 23.22
N LEU A 416 17.07 9.52 22.76
CA LEU A 416 16.31 9.33 21.53
C LEU A 416 14.87 9.86 21.66
N GLY A 417 14.21 10.10 20.54
CA GLY A 417 12.79 10.48 20.52
C GLY A 417 12.45 11.65 19.62
N GLY A 418 13.22 12.74 19.72
CA GLY A 418 12.93 14.01 19.06
C GLY A 418 11.47 14.46 19.24
N ASN A 419 10.89 15.08 18.20
CA ASN A 419 9.47 15.44 18.21
C ASN A 419 8.53 14.23 18.07
N SER A 420 9.02 13.10 17.56
CA SER A 420 8.21 11.87 17.40
C SER A 420 7.71 11.34 18.75
N ALA A 421 8.55 11.36 19.78
CA ALA A 421 8.17 10.95 21.13
C ALA A 421 7.06 11.82 21.74
N LYS A 422 6.90 13.06 21.26
CA LYS A 422 5.87 14.02 21.72
C LYS A 422 4.54 13.87 20.97
N ALA A 423 4.46 13.01 19.95
CA ALA A 423 3.26 12.86 19.14
C ALA A 423 2.13 12.13 19.89
N THR A 424 0.92 12.70 19.84
CA THR A 424 -0.21 12.24 20.68
C THR A 424 -1.46 11.89 19.87
N SER A 425 -1.61 12.38 18.64
CA SER A 425 -2.84 12.20 17.86
C SER A 425 -2.95 10.83 17.17
N GLY A 426 -1.82 10.18 16.85
CA GLY A 426 -1.78 8.88 16.16
C GLY A 426 -1.13 8.93 14.78
N ILE A 427 -1.15 7.78 14.10
CA ILE A 427 -0.52 7.53 12.80
C ILE A 427 -1.56 7.11 11.77
N ASN A 428 -1.50 7.65 10.56
CA ASN A 428 -2.50 7.34 9.53
C ASN A 428 -2.21 6.02 8.81
N GLY A 429 -3.28 5.35 8.37
CA GLY A 429 -3.21 4.20 7.45
C GLY A 429 -4.58 3.91 6.85
N TRP A 430 -4.64 3.40 5.62
CA TRP A 430 -5.89 2.95 5.01
C TRP A 430 -5.83 1.45 4.67
N GLY A 431 -6.98 0.79 4.59
CA GLY A 431 -7.06 -0.65 4.32
C GLY A 431 -6.53 -1.53 5.47
N THR A 432 -6.47 -1.01 6.70
CA THR A 432 -5.86 -1.71 7.83
C THR A 432 -6.81 -2.70 8.50
N ARG A 433 -6.26 -3.66 9.26
CA ARG A 433 -7.05 -4.60 10.07
C ARG A 433 -7.94 -3.90 11.10
N ALA A 434 -7.47 -2.80 11.69
CA ALA A 434 -8.26 -2.01 12.63
C ALA A 434 -9.47 -1.37 11.95
N GLN A 435 -9.30 -0.81 10.75
CA GLN A 435 -10.40 -0.22 9.97
C GLN A 435 -11.40 -1.28 9.53
N ALA A 436 -10.91 -2.43 9.07
CA ALA A 436 -11.75 -3.58 8.76
C ALA A 436 -12.60 -3.95 9.98
N LYS A 437 -12.00 -4.23 11.15
CA LYS A 437 -12.72 -4.58 12.38
C LYS A 437 -13.79 -3.55 12.77
N ALA A 438 -13.54 -2.27 12.52
CA ALA A 438 -14.47 -1.17 12.80
C ALA A 438 -15.49 -0.89 11.68
N GLY A 439 -15.51 -1.67 10.59
CA GLY A 439 -16.43 -1.48 9.46
C GLY A 439 -16.19 -0.20 8.64
N ILE A 440 -14.97 0.34 8.67
CA ILE A 440 -14.62 1.59 7.99
C ILE A 440 -14.05 1.28 6.60
N MET A 441 -14.75 1.73 5.56
CA MET A 441 -14.25 1.69 4.18
C MET A 441 -13.41 2.93 3.86
N ASP A 442 -12.13 2.72 3.57
CA ASP A 442 -11.17 3.74 3.15
C ASP A 442 -10.33 3.19 1.98
N GLY A 443 -9.60 4.06 1.29
CA GLY A 443 -8.86 3.68 0.09
C GLY A 443 -7.83 4.72 -0.34
N GLY A 444 -6.83 4.32 -1.12
CA GLY A 444 -5.76 5.20 -1.60
C GLY A 444 -6.28 6.48 -2.26
N LYS A 445 -7.31 6.39 -3.11
CA LYS A 445 -7.94 7.56 -3.74
C LYS A 445 -8.49 8.58 -2.73
N TYR A 446 -9.08 8.12 -1.61
CA TYR A 446 -9.57 9.03 -0.56
C TYR A 446 -8.40 9.63 0.24
N PHE A 447 -7.38 8.82 0.54
CA PHE A 447 -6.19 9.26 1.25
C PHE A 447 -5.43 10.33 0.46
N GLU A 448 -5.13 10.05 -0.80
CA GLU A 448 -4.40 10.93 -1.72
C GLU A 448 -5.17 12.23 -1.94
N ARG A 449 -6.48 12.14 -2.25
CA ARG A 449 -7.34 13.34 -2.41
C ARG A 449 -7.33 14.23 -1.17
N ASP A 450 -7.47 13.66 0.03
CA ASP A 450 -7.46 14.46 1.26
C ASP A 450 -6.09 15.12 1.49
N THR A 451 -5.00 14.41 1.15
CA THR A 451 -3.63 14.94 1.22
C THR A 451 -3.44 16.09 0.24
N TYR A 452 -3.79 15.94 -1.04
CA TYR A 452 -3.70 17.02 -2.04
C TYR A 452 -4.56 18.24 -1.68
N LYS A 453 -5.79 18.01 -1.18
CA LYS A 453 -6.66 19.11 -0.73
C LYS A 453 -6.07 19.88 0.44
N SER A 454 -5.36 19.20 1.33
CA SER A 454 -4.64 19.84 2.43
C SER A 454 -3.41 20.58 1.93
N GLY A 455 -2.63 20.00 1.01
CA GLY A 455 -1.37 20.54 0.53
C GLY A 455 -1.44 21.73 -0.43
N VAL A 456 -2.63 22.25 -0.73
CA VAL A 456 -2.81 23.44 -1.60
C VAL A 456 -1.96 24.62 -1.10
N GLY A 457 -1.28 25.28 -2.03
CA GLY A 457 -0.41 26.43 -1.74
C GLY A 457 1.07 26.08 -1.54
N GLY A 458 1.43 24.81 -1.61
CA GLY A 458 2.82 24.33 -1.74
C GLY A 458 2.93 23.20 -2.76
N ASN A 459 4.11 22.63 -2.93
CA ASN A 459 4.37 21.57 -3.90
C ASN A 459 4.10 20.19 -3.29
N THR A 460 2.97 19.58 -3.66
CA THR A 460 2.67 18.19 -3.28
C THR A 460 3.10 17.27 -4.42
N ASP A 461 4.25 16.62 -4.28
CA ASP A 461 4.79 15.69 -5.27
C ASP A 461 3.88 14.44 -5.38
N PRO A 462 3.28 14.17 -6.56
CA PRO A 462 2.35 13.07 -6.69
C PRO A 462 2.95 11.69 -6.43
N ALA A 463 4.22 11.48 -6.80
CA ALA A 463 4.89 10.20 -6.60
C ALA A 463 5.18 9.96 -5.11
N LEU A 464 5.55 11.00 -4.37
CA LEU A 464 5.74 10.91 -2.92
C LEU A 464 4.42 10.65 -2.18
N VAL A 465 3.33 11.35 -2.53
CA VAL A 465 2.01 11.12 -1.92
C VAL A 465 1.47 9.74 -2.24
N LYS A 466 1.63 9.28 -3.48
CA LYS A 466 1.25 7.92 -3.89
C LYS A 466 2.04 6.87 -3.10
N THR A 467 3.34 7.05 -2.93
CA THR A 467 4.19 6.16 -2.12
C THR A 467 3.74 6.13 -0.66
N LEU A 468 3.50 7.30 -0.06
CA LEU A 468 2.98 7.42 1.32
C LEU A 468 1.64 6.69 1.49
N SER A 469 0.73 6.87 0.52
CA SER A 469 -0.58 6.24 0.49
C SER A 469 -0.47 4.72 0.43
N MET A 470 0.21 4.19 -0.60
CA MET A 470 0.29 2.75 -0.86
C MET A 470 1.01 1.99 0.27
N LYS A 471 2.05 2.59 0.87
CA LYS A 471 2.80 1.97 1.97
C LYS A 471 2.20 2.20 3.36
N SER A 472 1.04 2.84 3.45
CA SER A 472 0.46 3.20 4.74
C SER A 472 -0.02 2.00 5.57
N ALA A 473 -0.63 1.00 4.93
CA ALA A 473 -1.03 -0.24 5.59
C ALA A 473 0.18 -1.05 6.08
N ASP A 474 1.21 -1.17 5.24
CA ASP A 474 2.47 -1.86 5.55
C ASP A 474 3.16 -1.23 6.77
N ALA A 475 3.18 0.11 6.86
CA ALA A 475 3.75 0.81 8.01
C ALA A 475 3.00 0.50 9.31
N ILE A 476 1.67 0.47 9.29
CA ILE A 476 0.85 0.09 10.45
C ILE A 476 1.09 -1.37 10.82
N SER A 477 1.13 -2.27 9.83
CA SER A 477 1.38 -3.70 10.03
C SER A 477 2.75 -3.95 10.66
N TRP A 478 3.79 -3.29 10.13
CA TRP A 478 5.17 -3.41 10.62
C TRP A 478 5.33 -2.90 12.05
N LEU A 479 4.73 -1.75 12.41
CA LEU A 479 4.73 -1.29 13.79
C LEU A 479 3.98 -2.27 14.72
N THR A 480 2.88 -2.83 14.23
CA THR A 480 2.09 -3.81 14.99
C THR A 480 2.87 -5.10 15.20
N SER A 481 3.63 -5.58 14.21
CA SER A 481 4.46 -6.79 14.33
C SER A 481 5.63 -6.61 15.31
N LEU A 482 6.07 -5.38 15.55
CA LEU A 482 7.04 -5.04 16.59
C LEU A 482 6.41 -4.88 17.99
N GLY A 483 5.08 -4.98 18.10
CA GLY A 483 4.36 -4.92 19.38
C GLY A 483 3.66 -3.59 19.67
N VAL A 484 3.55 -2.66 18.70
CA VAL A 484 2.80 -1.41 18.91
C VAL A 484 1.28 -1.65 18.75
N PRO A 485 0.44 -1.36 19.75
CA PRO A 485 -0.98 -1.73 19.73
C PRO A 485 -1.86 -0.72 18.96
N LEU A 486 -1.76 -0.67 17.63
CA LEU A 486 -2.44 0.34 16.77
C LEU A 486 -3.92 0.01 16.46
N THR A 487 -4.77 -0.16 17.47
CA THR A 487 -6.13 -0.69 17.31
C THR A 487 -7.25 0.36 17.41
N VAL A 488 -7.00 1.53 18.01
CA VAL A 488 -8.02 2.58 18.19
C VAL A 488 -8.02 3.53 17.00
N LEU A 489 -9.21 3.92 16.51
CA LEU A 489 -9.36 4.78 15.34
C LEU A 489 -10.01 6.13 15.65
N SER A 490 -9.47 7.18 15.05
CA SER A 490 -10.01 8.54 15.13
C SER A 490 -10.06 9.21 13.75
N GLN A 491 -10.93 10.21 13.62
CA GLN A 491 -10.98 11.10 12.45
C GLN A 491 -10.53 12.48 12.88
N LEU A 492 -9.39 12.94 12.34
CA LEU A 492 -8.85 14.26 12.60
C LEU A 492 -9.37 15.28 11.56
N GLY A 493 -9.04 16.55 11.74
CA GLY A 493 -9.41 17.61 10.79
C GLY A 493 -8.86 17.36 9.38
N GLY A 494 -9.65 17.69 8.36
CA GLY A 494 -9.31 17.48 6.95
C GLY A 494 -9.47 16.04 6.43
N HIS A 495 -9.62 15.04 7.30
CA HIS A 495 -9.84 13.66 6.86
C HIS A 495 -11.30 13.40 6.47
N SER A 496 -11.50 12.67 5.37
CA SER A 496 -12.82 12.22 4.93
C SER A 496 -13.23 10.85 5.47
N ARG A 497 -12.31 10.12 6.13
CA ARG A 497 -12.51 8.82 6.77
C ARG A 497 -11.75 8.74 8.10
N LYS A 498 -12.20 7.89 9.01
CA LYS A 498 -11.47 7.50 10.23
C LYS A 498 -10.25 6.64 9.83
N ARG A 499 -9.04 7.19 9.96
CA ARG A 499 -7.80 6.52 9.52
C ARG A 499 -6.60 6.73 10.43
N THR A 500 -6.77 7.48 11.52
CA THR A 500 -5.70 7.75 12.46
C THR A 500 -5.73 6.69 13.56
N HIS A 501 -4.68 5.86 13.61
CA HIS A 501 -4.49 4.76 14.53
C HIS A 501 -3.80 5.23 15.80
N ARG A 502 -4.30 4.76 16.95
CA ARG A 502 -3.79 5.04 18.29
C ARG A 502 -3.69 3.75 19.10
N ALA A 503 -2.96 3.83 20.21
CA ALA A 503 -2.96 2.81 21.24
C ALA A 503 -4.27 2.87 22.04
N PRO A 504 -4.83 1.72 22.48
CA PRO A 504 -5.85 1.70 23.52
C PRO A 504 -5.25 2.18 24.86
N ASP A 505 -6.10 2.58 25.80
CA ASP A 505 -5.67 2.74 27.18
C ASP A 505 -5.29 1.35 27.76
N THR A 506 -4.41 1.30 28.76
CA THR A 506 -4.11 0.06 29.49
C THR A 506 -5.31 -0.40 30.32
N THR A 507 -5.27 -1.64 30.83
CA THR A 507 -6.38 -2.26 31.58
C THR A 507 -6.75 -1.50 32.86
N ASP A 508 -5.80 -0.78 33.47
CA ASP A 508 -5.98 0.11 34.62
C ASP A 508 -6.46 1.53 34.23
N GLY A 509 -6.71 1.78 32.94
CA GLY A 509 -7.13 3.08 32.41
C GLY A 509 -5.98 4.07 32.18
N THR A 510 -4.72 3.66 32.34
CA THR A 510 -3.57 4.53 32.06
C THR A 510 -3.42 4.80 30.56
N PRO A 511 -3.26 6.06 30.13
CA PRO A 511 -3.06 6.39 28.73
C PRO A 511 -1.75 5.86 28.16
N MET A 512 -1.80 5.37 26.93
CA MET A 512 -0.59 5.09 26.15
C MET A 512 -0.30 6.23 25.18
N PRO A 513 0.66 7.14 25.48
CA PRO A 513 1.06 8.19 24.56
C PRO A 513 1.73 7.59 23.32
N ILE A 514 0.97 7.53 22.22
CA ILE A 514 1.34 6.73 21.05
C ILE A 514 2.74 7.02 20.49
N GLY A 515 3.17 8.29 20.42
CA GLY A 515 4.50 8.66 19.96
C GLY A 515 5.59 8.07 20.85
N HIS A 516 5.49 8.24 22.17
CA HIS A 516 6.42 7.66 23.13
C HIS A 516 6.39 6.13 23.12
N THR A 517 5.20 5.52 23.02
CA THR A 517 5.05 4.06 22.92
C THR A 517 5.77 3.50 21.70
N ILE A 518 5.57 4.11 20.52
CA ILE A 518 6.29 3.70 19.30
C ILE A 518 7.80 3.82 19.50
N MET A 519 8.29 4.97 19.98
CA MET A 519 9.73 5.17 20.17
C MET A 519 10.33 4.15 21.14
N LYS A 520 9.67 3.90 22.28
CA LYS A 520 10.11 2.93 23.28
C LYS A 520 10.16 1.50 22.71
N VAL A 521 9.14 1.08 21.96
CA VAL A 521 9.09 -0.25 21.35
C VAL A 521 10.23 -0.42 20.34
N LEU A 522 10.46 0.55 19.46
CA LEU A 522 11.52 0.49 18.45
C LEU A 522 12.91 0.55 19.09
N GLU A 523 13.13 1.43 20.07
CA GLU A 523 14.40 1.51 20.80
C GLU A 523 14.70 0.18 21.52
N ASN A 524 13.72 -0.38 22.23
CA ASN A 524 13.87 -1.68 22.89
C ASN A 524 14.18 -2.79 21.88
N HIS A 525 13.51 -2.81 20.73
CA HIS A 525 13.80 -3.78 19.68
C HIS A 525 15.25 -3.66 19.18
N ILE A 526 15.75 -2.44 18.95
CA ILE A 526 17.14 -2.23 18.55
C ILE A 526 18.10 -2.75 19.63
N ARG A 527 17.89 -2.35 20.89
CA ARG A 527 18.80 -2.71 21.99
C ARG A 527 18.78 -4.21 22.32
N SER A 528 17.64 -4.87 22.16
CA SER A 528 17.47 -6.28 22.53
C SER A 528 17.72 -7.25 21.38
N ASN A 529 17.40 -6.87 20.14
CA ASN A 529 17.41 -7.79 19.01
C ASN A 529 18.44 -7.43 17.92
N LEU A 530 18.99 -6.21 17.93
CA LEU A 530 19.88 -5.71 16.87
C LEU A 530 21.16 -5.05 17.42
N SER A 531 21.53 -5.31 18.67
CA SER A 531 22.69 -4.69 19.33
C SER A 531 24.04 -5.08 18.72
N ASP A 532 24.09 -6.19 17.98
CA ASP A 532 25.24 -6.64 17.18
C ASP A 532 25.37 -5.93 15.82
N ARG A 533 24.33 -5.19 15.40
CA ARG A 533 24.25 -4.52 14.08
C ARG A 533 24.03 -3.02 14.16
N VAL A 534 23.45 -2.53 15.24
CA VAL A 534 23.09 -1.12 15.41
C VAL A 534 23.77 -0.57 16.65
N THR A 535 24.70 0.35 16.42
CA THR A 535 25.33 1.14 17.49
C THR A 535 24.63 2.47 17.64
N ILE A 536 24.14 2.78 18.84
CA ILE A 536 23.50 4.07 19.16
C ILE A 536 24.53 4.97 19.87
N MET A 537 24.76 6.17 19.34
CA MET A 537 25.61 7.19 19.94
C MET A 537 24.79 8.46 20.20
N THR A 538 24.53 8.75 21.47
CA THR A 538 23.88 10.00 21.91
C THR A 538 24.93 11.10 22.14
N ASN A 539 24.49 12.35 22.35
CA ASN A 539 25.36 13.52 22.49
C ASN A 539 26.38 13.65 21.34
N SER A 540 25.98 13.26 20.12
CA SER A 540 26.83 13.19 18.94
C SER A 540 26.23 14.05 17.81
N SER A 541 26.73 15.28 17.66
CA SER A 541 26.23 16.23 16.67
C SER A 541 26.98 16.09 15.34
N VAL A 542 26.27 15.86 14.24
CA VAL A 542 26.89 15.87 12.90
C VAL A 542 27.11 17.31 12.44
N THR A 543 28.35 17.67 12.14
CA THR A 543 28.74 19.02 11.72
C THR A 543 29.01 19.13 10.21
N GLU A 544 29.38 18.01 9.57
CA GLU A 544 29.73 17.96 8.16
C GLU A 544 29.37 16.61 7.51
N LEU A 545 29.00 16.65 6.22
CA LEU A 545 28.88 15.47 5.36
C LEU A 545 30.16 15.33 4.53
N LEU A 546 30.93 14.28 4.78
CA LEU A 546 32.12 13.97 3.99
C LEU A 546 31.67 13.58 2.58
N ASN A 547 32.28 14.17 1.56
CA ASN A 547 31.85 13.99 0.18
C ASN A 547 32.99 13.98 -0.83
N GLU A 548 32.78 13.25 -1.92
CA GLU A 548 33.60 13.26 -3.13
C GLU A 548 32.83 14.00 -4.23
N ARG A 549 33.54 14.80 -5.03
CA ARG A 549 32.98 15.52 -6.18
C ARG A 549 33.69 15.09 -7.44
N ARG A 550 32.92 14.74 -8.47
CA ARG A 550 33.43 14.36 -9.77
C ARG A 550 32.75 15.19 -10.85
N GLU A 551 33.55 15.94 -11.59
CA GLU A 551 33.09 16.61 -12.80
C GLU A 551 33.03 15.61 -13.95
N HIS A 552 31.90 15.60 -14.65
CA HIS A 552 31.72 14.83 -15.86
C HIS A 552 32.11 15.68 -17.08
N PRO A 553 32.52 15.05 -18.20
CA PRO A 553 32.85 15.78 -19.43
C PRO A 553 31.71 16.66 -19.99
N ASP A 554 30.48 16.45 -19.53
CA ASP A 554 29.31 17.24 -19.90
C ASP A 554 29.10 18.51 -19.06
N GLY A 555 30.03 18.81 -18.14
CA GLY A 555 29.98 19.93 -17.20
C GLY A 555 29.13 19.66 -15.96
N SER A 556 28.52 18.48 -15.80
CA SER A 556 27.73 18.14 -14.63
C SER A 556 28.62 17.65 -13.47
N VAL A 557 28.28 18.00 -12.23
CA VAL A 557 29.06 17.63 -11.04
C VAL A 557 28.40 16.53 -10.23
N GLN A 558 28.87 15.29 -10.30
CA GLN A 558 28.37 14.23 -9.42
C GLN A 558 28.94 14.40 -8.01
N VAL A 559 28.04 14.43 -7.01
CA VAL A 559 28.40 14.49 -5.59
C VAL A 559 28.06 13.14 -4.95
N ARG A 560 28.99 12.57 -4.20
CA ARG A 560 28.80 11.35 -3.41
C ARG A 560 29.16 11.59 -1.95
N VAL A 561 28.27 11.26 -1.04
CA VAL A 561 28.54 11.27 0.41
C VAL A 561 29.24 9.96 0.81
N THR A 562 30.30 10.08 1.61
CA THR A 562 31.18 8.97 2.02
C THR A 562 31.34 8.86 3.54
N GLY A 563 30.62 9.68 4.31
CA GLY A 563 30.66 9.65 5.76
C GLY A 563 30.22 10.95 6.39
N VAL A 564 30.53 11.11 7.68
CA VAL A 564 30.19 12.30 8.46
C VAL A 564 31.35 12.73 9.36
N LYS A 565 31.39 14.01 9.68
CA LYS A 565 32.15 14.54 10.81
C LYS A 565 31.18 14.79 11.97
N ILE A 566 31.53 14.30 13.15
CA ILE A 566 30.75 14.45 14.38
C ILE A 566 31.53 15.24 15.43
N ARG A 567 30.79 15.97 16.26
CA ARG A 567 31.25 16.57 17.51
C ARG A 567 30.55 15.88 18.67
N HIS A 568 31.34 15.33 19.59
CA HIS A 568 30.87 14.66 20.80
C HIS A 568 30.49 15.69 21.87
N GLY A 569 29.80 15.24 22.93
CA GLY A 569 29.33 16.11 24.02
C GLY A 569 30.44 16.76 24.85
N ASP A 570 31.65 16.20 24.82
CA ASP A 570 32.88 16.74 25.43
C ASP A 570 33.58 17.80 24.55
N GLY A 571 33.14 17.96 23.30
CA GLY A 571 33.70 18.89 22.32
C GLY A 571 34.65 18.26 21.29
N ASP A 572 35.03 16.99 21.46
CA ASP A 572 35.94 16.30 20.55
C ASP A 572 35.30 16.06 19.18
N GLU A 573 36.09 16.20 18.11
CA GLU A 573 35.64 15.96 16.74
C GLU A 573 36.24 14.69 16.15
N THR A 574 35.40 13.86 15.53
CA THR A 574 35.83 12.63 14.85
C THR A 574 35.15 12.46 13.50
N GLN A 575 35.78 11.72 12.60
CA GLN A 575 35.22 11.37 11.30
C GLN A 575 34.83 9.89 11.27
N ILE A 576 33.67 9.59 10.67
CA ILE A 576 33.18 8.23 10.49
C ILE A 576 32.83 8.03 9.02
N LEU A 577 33.51 7.08 8.38
CA LEU A 577 33.24 6.69 7.00
C LEU A 577 32.05 5.73 6.90
N ALA A 578 31.27 5.90 5.84
CA ALA A 578 30.08 5.12 5.54
C ALA A 578 29.85 5.00 4.03
N ASP A 579 29.16 3.92 3.64
CA ASP A 579 28.72 3.74 2.26
C ASP A 579 27.48 4.57 1.94
N ALA A 580 26.65 4.81 2.96
CA ALA A 580 25.45 5.63 2.89
C ALA A 580 25.19 6.40 4.19
N VAL A 581 24.61 7.59 4.06
CA VAL A 581 24.15 8.44 5.16
C VAL A 581 22.67 8.75 5.00
N ILE A 582 21.90 8.56 6.06
CA ILE A 582 20.46 8.86 6.12
C ILE A 582 20.24 10.05 7.05
N LEU A 583 19.75 11.16 6.51
CA LEU A 583 19.31 12.30 7.30
C LEU A 583 17.89 12.05 7.83
N ALA A 584 17.75 12.00 9.14
CA ALA A 584 16.49 11.81 9.86
C ALA A 584 16.35 12.84 11.02
N THR A 585 16.85 14.05 10.79
CA THR A 585 17.12 15.07 11.82
C THR A 585 15.90 15.88 12.27
N GLY A 586 14.72 15.61 11.70
CA GLY A 586 13.54 16.45 11.88
C GLY A 586 13.66 17.82 11.21
N GLY A 587 12.70 18.70 11.50
CA GLY A 587 12.56 20.03 10.91
C GLY A 587 13.28 21.17 11.63
N PHE A 588 12.86 22.39 11.31
CA PHE A 588 13.46 23.66 11.79
C PHE A 588 12.46 24.56 12.53
N SER A 589 11.40 23.97 13.10
CA SER A 589 10.28 24.65 13.76
C SER A 589 10.61 25.33 15.10
N ASN A 590 11.85 25.20 15.58
CA ASN A 590 12.36 25.92 16.75
C ASN A 590 13.78 26.45 16.51
N ASP A 591 14.13 26.72 15.25
CA ASP A 591 15.47 27.15 14.88
C ASP A 591 15.73 28.61 15.31
N LYS A 592 16.52 28.77 16.38
CA LYS A 592 16.92 30.07 16.94
C LYS A 592 18.41 30.38 16.73
N THR A 593 19.08 29.60 15.90
CA THR A 593 20.51 29.76 15.60
C THR A 593 20.78 31.02 14.79
N SER A 594 22.05 31.42 14.66
CA SER A 594 22.44 32.60 13.87
C SER A 594 22.14 32.45 12.38
N ASP A 595 22.18 31.21 11.85
CA ASP A 595 21.83 30.85 10.47
C ASP A 595 20.42 30.25 10.38
N SER A 596 19.48 30.81 11.17
CA SER A 596 18.12 30.28 11.34
C SER A 596 17.36 30.18 10.02
N LEU A 597 16.96 28.95 9.64
CA LEU A 597 16.09 28.70 8.49
C LEU A 597 14.70 29.28 8.72
N LEU A 598 14.22 29.31 9.97
CA LEU A 598 12.92 29.87 10.29
C LEU A 598 12.88 31.38 10.03
N ARG A 599 13.95 32.11 10.39
CA ARG A 599 14.06 33.55 10.09
C ARG A 599 14.27 33.81 8.60
N GLU A 600 15.02 32.96 7.92
CA GLU A 600 15.28 33.07 6.47
C GLU A 600 14.00 32.90 5.64
N TYR A 601 13.19 31.87 5.93
CA TYR A 601 12.06 31.50 5.08
C TYR A 601 10.68 31.90 5.61
N ALA A 602 10.56 32.21 6.90
CA ALA A 602 9.29 32.60 7.51
C ALA A 602 9.49 33.71 8.57
N PRO A 603 9.98 34.90 8.18
CA PRO A 603 10.38 35.98 9.10
C PRO A 603 9.26 36.52 9.99
N ASP A 604 7.98 36.28 9.65
CA ASP A 604 6.82 36.72 10.43
C ASP A 604 6.45 35.76 11.58
N LEU A 605 7.01 34.54 11.60
CA LEU A 605 6.67 33.52 12.58
C LEU A 605 7.47 33.48 13.88
N PRO A 606 8.73 33.98 14.00
CA PRO A 606 9.52 33.86 15.23
C PRO A 606 8.86 34.38 16.52
N GLY A 607 7.87 35.28 16.41
CA GLY A 607 7.08 35.77 17.54
C GLY A 607 6.04 34.78 18.07
N PHE A 608 5.71 33.73 17.32
CA PHE A 608 4.77 32.70 17.78
C PHE A 608 5.47 31.69 18.70
N PRO A 609 4.76 31.16 19.72
CA PRO A 609 5.27 30.05 20.49
C PRO A 609 5.34 28.77 19.64
N THR A 610 6.09 27.77 20.09
CA THR A 610 6.27 26.49 19.40
C THR A 610 5.78 25.32 20.24
N THR A 611 5.53 24.18 19.59
CA THR A 611 5.25 22.90 20.28
C THR A 611 6.46 21.97 20.25
N ASN A 612 7.57 22.39 19.63
CA ASN A 612 8.74 21.56 19.37
C ASN A 612 9.82 21.73 20.44
N GLY A 613 10.69 20.73 20.56
CA GLY A 613 11.86 20.83 21.45
C GLY A 613 12.95 21.75 20.89
N PRO A 614 13.94 22.14 21.71
CA PRO A 614 15.07 22.99 21.29
C PRO A 614 15.95 22.35 20.21
N TRP A 615 15.88 21.03 20.04
CA TRP A 615 16.63 20.28 19.04
C TRP A 615 16.18 20.50 17.59
N ALA A 616 14.98 21.04 17.34
CA ALA A 616 14.42 21.21 15.99
C ALA A 616 14.99 22.44 15.26
N THR A 617 16.29 22.39 14.94
CA THR A 617 17.11 23.49 14.41
C THR A 617 17.47 23.37 12.92
N GLY A 618 16.93 22.37 12.22
CA GLY A 618 17.14 22.23 10.77
C GLY A 618 18.52 21.73 10.34
N ASP A 619 19.31 21.12 11.22
CA ASP A 619 20.72 20.80 10.97
C ASP A 619 20.92 19.94 9.71
N GLY A 620 20.08 18.92 9.50
CA GLY A 620 20.13 18.07 8.31
C GLY A 620 19.84 18.83 7.01
N VAL A 621 18.89 19.77 7.04
CA VAL A 621 18.59 20.63 5.89
C VAL A 621 19.79 21.52 5.57
N LYS A 622 20.41 22.12 6.61
CA LYS A 622 21.62 22.96 6.46
C LYS A 622 22.80 22.16 5.90
N LEU A 623 23.01 20.93 6.38
CA LEU A 623 24.04 20.01 5.90
C LEU A 623 23.85 19.67 4.41
N ALA A 624 22.64 19.27 4.03
CA ALA A 624 22.32 18.92 2.65
C ALA A 624 22.40 20.13 1.71
N ARG A 625 21.93 21.32 2.14
CA ARG A 625 22.02 22.57 1.39
C ARG A 625 23.47 22.90 0.99
N ARG A 626 24.45 22.67 1.88
CA ARG A 626 25.88 22.88 1.58
C ARG A 626 26.41 21.97 0.45
N LEU A 627 25.76 20.84 0.19
CA LEU A 627 26.08 19.95 -0.93
C LEU A 627 25.30 20.27 -2.21
N GLY A 628 24.48 21.32 -2.21
CA GLY A 628 23.63 21.69 -3.34
C GLY A 628 22.32 20.91 -3.41
N ALA A 629 21.87 20.31 -2.31
CA ALA A 629 20.55 19.67 -2.24
C ALA A 629 19.45 20.70 -2.57
N LYS A 630 18.51 20.29 -3.41
CA LYS A 630 17.36 21.11 -3.76
C LYS A 630 16.40 21.16 -2.58
N LEU A 631 16.09 22.38 -2.14
CA LEU A 631 15.10 22.61 -1.08
C LEU A 631 13.75 22.98 -1.71
N VAL A 632 12.66 22.52 -1.11
CA VAL A 632 11.29 22.80 -1.55
C VAL A 632 10.42 23.20 -0.38
N ASP A 633 9.42 24.05 -0.63
CA ASP A 633 8.39 24.46 0.34
C ASP A 633 8.91 25.04 1.66
N MET A 634 10.11 25.62 1.67
CA MET A 634 10.77 26.10 2.89
C MET A 634 9.98 27.17 3.64
N ASP A 635 9.14 27.95 2.95
CA ASP A 635 8.23 28.95 3.52
C ASP A 635 6.93 28.34 4.09
N LYS A 636 6.69 27.03 3.86
CA LYS A 636 5.49 26.33 4.33
C LYS A 636 5.71 25.81 5.75
N ILE A 637 5.37 26.65 6.71
CA ILE A 637 5.44 26.35 8.15
C ILE A 637 4.03 26.27 8.73
N GLN A 638 3.70 25.15 9.36
CA GLN A 638 2.38 24.93 9.94
C GLN A 638 2.31 25.43 11.39
N LEU A 639 1.30 26.25 11.65
CA LEU A 639 0.80 26.51 13.00
C LEU A 639 -0.20 25.42 13.39
N HIS A 640 0.00 24.80 14.55
CA HIS A 640 -1.03 23.99 15.19
C HIS A 640 -2.00 24.90 15.94
N PRO A 641 -3.32 24.77 15.77
CA PRO A 641 -4.30 25.71 16.36
C PRO A 641 -4.41 25.60 17.88
N THR A 642 -4.01 24.45 18.46
CA THR A 642 -4.22 24.13 19.88
C THR A 642 -2.90 23.84 20.60
N GLY A 643 -2.01 24.83 20.67
CA GLY A 643 -0.98 24.87 21.71
C GLY A 643 -1.62 25.29 23.03
N LEU A 644 -1.54 24.46 24.07
CA LEU A 644 -2.17 24.73 25.36
C LEU A 644 -1.30 25.67 26.18
N ILE A 645 -1.88 26.81 26.55
CA ILE A 645 -1.28 27.76 27.48
C ILE A 645 -1.41 27.18 28.88
N ASN A 646 -0.30 27.06 29.60
CA ASN A 646 -0.31 26.77 31.02
C ASN A 646 -0.64 28.07 31.78
N PRO A 647 -1.75 28.16 32.52
CA PRO A 647 -2.08 29.38 33.27
C PRO A 647 -1.02 29.76 34.31
N LYS A 648 -0.23 28.79 34.80
CA LYS A 648 0.87 29.03 35.75
C LYS A 648 2.16 29.51 35.09
N ASP A 649 2.30 29.34 33.78
CA ASP A 649 3.46 29.79 33.00
C ASP A 649 3.02 30.22 31.59
N PRO A 650 2.26 31.33 31.47
CA PRO A 650 1.68 31.72 30.19
C PRO A 650 2.72 32.22 29.18
N ALA A 651 3.85 32.73 29.66
CA ALA A 651 4.94 33.28 28.85
C ALA A 651 5.84 32.21 28.21
N ASN A 652 5.71 30.94 28.60
CA ASN A 652 6.57 29.87 28.09
C ASN A 652 6.56 29.82 26.55
N PRO A 653 7.70 29.97 25.85
CA PRO A 653 7.72 29.96 24.40
C PRO A 653 7.44 28.57 23.81
N THR A 654 7.44 27.51 24.64
CA THR A 654 7.13 26.14 24.25
C THR A 654 5.81 25.70 24.89
N LYS A 655 4.76 25.53 24.10
CA LYS A 655 3.44 25.08 24.59
C LYS A 655 3.31 23.57 24.56
N PHE A 656 2.49 23.04 25.46
CA PHE A 656 2.03 21.66 25.36
C PHE A 656 1.13 21.51 24.14
N LEU A 657 1.37 20.51 23.31
CA LEU A 657 0.50 20.23 22.19
C LEU A 657 -0.84 19.70 22.72
N GLY A 658 -1.91 20.48 22.58
CA GLY A 658 -3.27 19.98 22.71
C GLY A 658 -3.59 19.16 21.45
N PRO A 659 -3.68 17.82 21.54
CA PRO A 659 -3.83 16.99 20.35
C PRO A 659 -5.08 17.38 19.58
N GLU A 660 -5.01 17.24 18.26
CA GLU A 660 -6.17 17.45 17.39
C GLU A 660 -7.34 16.52 17.75
N ALA A 661 -7.04 15.38 18.37
CA ALA A 661 -8.03 14.48 18.95
C ALA A 661 -8.91 15.15 20.03
N LEU A 662 -8.51 16.23 20.70
CA LEU A 662 -9.40 17.00 21.60
C LEU A 662 -10.63 17.53 20.84
N ARG A 663 -10.38 18.15 19.67
CA ARG A 663 -11.44 18.62 18.76
C ARG A 663 -12.12 17.45 18.05
N GLY A 664 -11.33 16.45 17.63
CA GLY A 664 -11.78 15.21 17.00
C GLY A 664 -12.76 14.38 17.85
N SER A 665 -12.67 14.50 19.18
CA SER A 665 -13.54 13.83 20.15
C SER A 665 -14.71 14.69 20.61
N GLY A 666 -14.88 15.92 20.10
CA GLY A 666 -16.05 16.75 20.36
C GLY A 666 -15.78 18.11 21.01
N GLY A 667 -14.51 18.45 21.29
CA GLY A 667 -14.16 19.77 21.81
C GLY A 667 -14.52 20.89 20.83
N ILE A 668 -15.14 21.95 21.35
CA ILE A 668 -15.51 23.16 20.59
C ILE A 668 -14.57 24.32 20.91
N LEU A 669 -14.51 25.32 20.01
CA LEU A 669 -13.75 26.56 20.23
C LEU A 669 -14.71 27.73 20.42
N LEU A 670 -14.54 28.44 21.54
CA LEU A 670 -15.30 29.64 21.88
C LEU A 670 -14.39 30.87 21.92
N ASN A 671 -14.92 32.02 21.49
CA ASN A 671 -14.27 33.31 21.63
C ASN A 671 -14.67 34.00 22.96
N LYS A 672 -14.15 35.22 23.19
CA LYS A 672 -14.45 36.03 24.39
C LYS A 672 -15.93 36.42 24.53
N GLN A 673 -16.73 36.30 23.47
CA GLN A 673 -18.17 36.54 23.50
C GLN A 673 -18.98 35.26 23.79
N GLY A 674 -18.32 34.13 24.08
CA GLY A 674 -19.00 32.85 24.33
C GLY A 674 -19.55 32.18 23.07
N LYS A 675 -19.18 32.66 21.87
CA LYS A 675 -19.70 32.17 20.58
C LYS A 675 -18.70 31.27 19.87
N ARG A 676 -19.22 30.30 19.10
CA ARG A 676 -18.44 29.53 18.14
C ARG A 676 -18.14 30.36 16.88
N PHE A 677 -16.95 30.20 16.31
CA PHE A 677 -16.49 31.03 15.19
C PHE A 677 -15.82 30.24 14.04
N VAL A 678 -15.63 28.93 14.17
CA VAL A 678 -14.96 28.11 13.15
C VAL A 678 -15.44 26.65 13.18
N ASN A 679 -15.34 25.95 12.06
CA ASN A 679 -15.42 24.48 12.06
C ASN A 679 -14.15 23.90 12.69
N GLU A 680 -14.28 23.33 13.89
CA GLU A 680 -13.16 22.81 14.67
C GLU A 680 -12.52 21.56 14.04
N LEU A 681 -13.15 20.96 13.02
CA LEU A 681 -12.58 19.85 12.22
C LEU A 681 -12.09 20.31 10.84
N GLY A 682 -11.97 21.63 10.63
CA GLY A 682 -11.36 22.21 9.43
C GLY A 682 -9.84 22.00 9.37
N LEU A 683 -9.21 22.53 8.31
CA LEU A 683 -7.76 22.51 8.18
C LEU A 683 -7.09 23.34 9.28
N ARG A 684 -5.92 22.91 9.75
CA ARG A 684 -5.14 23.60 10.79
C ARG A 684 -4.86 25.07 10.45
N SER A 685 -4.58 25.36 9.17
CA SER A 685 -4.39 26.71 8.65
C SER A 685 -5.63 27.59 8.80
N ALA A 686 -6.82 27.04 8.56
CA ALA A 686 -8.09 27.75 8.70
C ALA A 686 -8.42 28.01 10.19
N VAL A 687 -8.26 26.98 11.04
CA VAL A 687 -8.55 27.11 12.49
C VAL A 687 -7.58 28.08 13.16
N SER A 688 -6.28 28.00 12.85
CA SER A 688 -5.27 28.90 13.43
C SER A 688 -5.53 30.36 13.02
N ARG A 689 -5.84 30.60 11.74
CA ARG A 689 -6.20 31.93 11.24
C ARG A 689 -7.45 32.48 11.93
N ALA A 690 -8.48 31.64 12.12
CA ALA A 690 -9.70 32.03 12.78
C ALA A 690 -9.47 32.45 14.24
N ILE A 691 -8.55 31.77 14.96
CA ILE A 691 -8.16 32.16 16.33
C ILE A 691 -7.42 33.51 16.33
N ILE A 692 -6.43 33.70 15.44
CA ILE A 692 -5.68 34.96 15.32
C ILE A 692 -6.62 36.13 15.02
N GLN A 693 -7.60 35.94 14.13
CA GLN A 693 -8.59 36.95 13.77
C GLN A 693 -9.51 37.37 14.92
N GLN A 694 -9.60 36.58 16.00
CA GLN A 694 -10.33 37.01 17.20
C GLN A 694 -9.61 38.14 17.95
N LYS A 695 -8.30 38.34 17.72
CA LYS A 695 -7.46 39.38 18.36
C LYS A 695 -7.48 39.36 19.89
N ASN A 696 -7.86 38.23 20.50
CA ASN A 696 -7.87 38.05 21.94
C ASN A 696 -6.50 37.57 22.39
N GLU A 697 -5.82 38.31 23.26
CA GLU A 697 -4.53 37.91 23.83
C GLU A 697 -4.70 37.32 25.23
N TYR A 698 -3.99 36.25 25.52
CA TYR A 698 -3.99 35.66 26.86
C TYR A 698 -3.11 36.52 27.79
N PRO A 699 -3.61 36.93 28.97
CA PRO A 699 -2.83 37.77 29.89
C PRO A 699 -1.47 37.15 30.27
N GLY A 700 -0.39 37.94 30.22
CA GLY A 700 0.95 37.49 30.59
C GLY A 700 1.60 36.48 29.63
N SER A 701 1.02 36.26 28.43
CA SER A 701 1.51 35.27 27.46
C SER A 701 2.52 35.80 26.44
N ASN A 702 2.93 37.06 26.56
CA ASN A 702 3.74 37.78 25.58
C ASN A 702 3.11 37.81 24.17
N GLY A 703 1.82 38.14 24.08
CA GLY A 703 1.12 38.35 22.81
C GLY A 703 0.50 37.09 22.17
N SER A 704 0.31 36.00 22.93
CA SER A 704 -0.32 34.79 22.37
C SER A 704 -1.83 35.01 22.16
N HIS A 705 -2.26 35.05 20.90
CA HIS A 705 -3.68 35.04 20.57
C HIS A 705 -4.33 33.70 20.94
N PHE A 706 -5.51 33.71 21.56
CA PHE A 706 -6.11 32.47 22.07
C PHE A 706 -7.63 32.37 21.92
N ALA A 707 -8.11 31.12 22.04
CA ALA A 707 -9.51 30.75 22.16
C ALA A 707 -9.71 29.75 23.30
N TYR A 708 -10.95 29.54 23.72
CA TYR A 708 -11.33 28.58 24.76
C TYR A 708 -11.70 27.25 24.11
N CYS A 709 -10.95 26.19 24.38
CA CYS A 709 -11.28 24.84 23.95
C CYS A 709 -12.08 24.13 25.05
N VAL A 710 -13.37 23.89 24.78
CA VAL A 710 -14.33 23.39 25.77
C VAL A 710 -14.75 21.96 25.44
N LEU A 711 -14.62 21.06 26.42
CA LEU A 711 -15.08 19.68 26.38
C LEU A 711 -16.13 19.44 27.46
N ASN A 712 -17.05 18.50 27.23
CA ASN A 712 -17.89 17.91 28.28
C ASN A 712 -17.46 16.45 28.57
N ASP A 713 -18.15 15.78 29.49
CA ASP A 713 -17.83 14.39 29.84
C ASP A 713 -17.94 13.41 28.65
N ALA A 714 -18.89 13.62 27.73
CA ALA A 714 -18.98 12.80 26.52
C ALA A 714 -17.73 12.94 25.63
N ALA A 715 -17.26 14.18 25.41
CA ALA A 715 -16.03 14.43 24.67
C ALA A 715 -14.79 13.87 25.41
N ARG A 716 -14.76 13.99 26.73
CA ARG A 716 -13.71 13.42 27.60
C ARG A 716 -13.65 11.89 27.46
N GLN A 717 -14.78 11.22 27.43
CA GLN A 717 -14.83 9.76 27.27
C GLN A 717 -14.36 9.32 25.88
N LEU A 718 -14.74 10.03 24.82
CA LEU A 718 -14.25 9.76 23.46
C LEU A 718 -12.76 10.06 23.28
N PHE A 719 -12.25 11.07 23.98
CA PHE A 719 -10.83 11.42 23.94
C PHE A 719 -9.97 10.39 24.68
N GLY A 720 -10.49 9.87 25.79
CA GLY A 720 -9.85 8.95 26.72
C GLY A 720 -9.74 9.62 28.09
N VAL A 721 -10.40 9.08 29.10
CA VAL A 721 -10.51 9.70 30.44
C VAL A 721 -9.13 9.84 31.08
N GLY A 722 -8.31 8.79 31.06
CA GLY A 722 -6.94 8.88 31.56
C GLY A 722 -6.14 9.93 30.79
N THR A 723 -6.32 10.00 29.45
CA THR A 723 -5.54 10.89 28.59
C THR A 723 -5.88 12.33 28.94
N HIS A 724 -7.17 12.62 29.09
CA HIS A 724 -7.63 13.91 29.58
C HIS A 724 -7.07 14.24 30.97
N ASP A 725 -7.11 13.30 31.92
CA ASP A 725 -6.65 13.52 33.30
C ASP A 725 -5.15 13.80 33.38
N PHE A 726 -4.34 13.27 32.45
CA PHE A 726 -2.96 13.70 32.28
C PHE A 726 -2.86 15.20 31.97
N TYR A 727 -3.59 15.71 30.97
CA TYR A 727 -3.53 17.14 30.65
C TYR A 727 -4.16 18.00 31.76
N TRP A 728 -5.26 17.55 32.35
CA TRP A 728 -5.99 18.32 33.35
C TRP A 728 -5.31 18.29 34.71
N LYS A 729 -5.23 17.11 35.35
CA LYS A 729 -4.80 16.98 36.75
C LYS A 729 -3.29 16.97 36.88
N ARG A 730 -2.58 16.27 35.98
CA ARG A 730 -1.12 16.13 36.08
C ARG A 730 -0.36 17.32 35.49
N ALA A 731 -0.77 17.80 34.32
CA ALA A 731 -0.12 18.93 33.65
C ALA A 731 -0.73 20.30 34.03
N GLY A 732 -1.93 20.33 34.63
CA GLY A 732 -2.58 21.56 35.07
C GLY A 732 -3.07 22.46 33.92
N LEU A 733 -3.39 21.89 32.76
CA LEU A 733 -3.69 22.63 31.52
C LEU A 733 -5.19 22.88 31.29
N PHE A 734 -6.06 22.37 32.18
CA PHE A 734 -7.51 22.54 32.09
C PHE A 734 -8.09 23.14 33.38
N VAL A 735 -9.15 23.93 33.22
CA VAL A 735 -10.00 24.44 34.29
C VAL A 735 -11.36 23.77 34.20
N LYS A 736 -11.91 23.30 35.33
CA LYS A 736 -13.25 22.71 35.39
C LYS A 736 -14.28 23.79 35.70
N ALA A 737 -15.41 23.76 35.00
CA ALA A 737 -16.58 24.61 35.25
C ALA A 737 -17.82 23.72 35.35
N ASP A 738 -18.49 23.67 36.50
CA ASP A 738 -19.59 22.71 36.74
C ASP A 738 -20.90 23.13 36.06
N THR A 739 -21.11 24.42 35.83
CA THR A 739 -22.33 24.99 35.25
C THR A 739 -22.03 25.98 34.12
N VAL A 740 -23.03 26.30 33.28
CA VAL A 740 -22.92 27.35 32.25
C VAL A 740 -22.54 28.69 32.88
N GLY A 741 -23.08 29.03 34.05
CA GLY A 741 -22.72 30.23 34.79
C GLY A 741 -21.24 30.28 35.16
N SER A 742 -20.68 29.18 35.69
CA SER A 742 -19.25 29.10 35.99
C SER A 742 -18.36 29.14 34.75
N LEU A 743 -18.83 28.58 33.63
CA LEU A 743 -18.13 28.64 32.34
C LEU A 743 -18.14 30.07 31.77
N ALA A 744 -19.28 30.75 31.81
CA ALA A 744 -19.43 32.14 31.38
C ALA A 744 -18.53 33.07 32.20
N ALA A 745 -18.44 32.86 33.52
CA ALA A 745 -17.53 33.60 34.40
C ALA A 745 -16.05 33.38 34.04
N LEU A 746 -15.66 32.14 33.71
CA LEU A 746 -14.30 31.82 33.26
C LEU A 746 -13.94 32.49 31.92
N ILE A 747 -14.92 32.60 31.00
CA ILE A 747 -14.72 33.25 29.70
C ILE A 747 -14.73 34.79 29.86
N GLY A 748 -15.57 35.30 30.77
CA GLY A 748 -15.91 36.71 30.91
C GLY A 748 -16.99 37.15 29.90
N CYS A 749 -18.00 36.31 29.64
CA CYS A 749 -19.09 36.58 28.69
C CYS A 749 -20.49 36.50 29.34
N PRO A 750 -21.55 37.04 28.70
CA PRO A 750 -22.93 36.87 29.17
C PRO A 750 -23.34 35.39 29.22
N VAL A 751 -24.08 35.00 30.26
CA VAL A 751 -24.53 33.61 30.46
C VAL A 751 -25.51 33.20 29.36
N GLU A 752 -26.39 34.12 28.96
CA GLU A 752 -27.45 33.92 27.97
C GLU A 752 -26.85 33.61 26.59
N THR A 753 -25.82 34.36 26.18
CA THR A 753 -25.16 34.14 24.88
C THR A 753 -24.48 32.77 24.81
N LEU A 754 -23.86 32.35 25.92
CA LEU A 754 -23.22 31.04 26.00
C LEU A 754 -24.27 29.92 26.02
N GLN A 755 -25.33 30.08 26.80
CA GLN A 755 -26.48 29.16 26.85
C GLN A 755 -27.03 28.90 25.45
N GLU A 756 -27.37 29.96 24.70
CA GLU A 756 -27.86 29.86 23.31
C GLU A 756 -26.86 29.14 22.39
N THR A 757 -25.57 29.42 22.54
CA THR A 757 -24.52 28.78 21.72
C THR A 757 -24.46 27.27 21.97
N LEU A 758 -24.62 26.84 23.23
CA LEU A 758 -24.59 25.43 23.62
C LEU A 758 -25.89 24.70 23.23
N GLU A 759 -27.04 25.32 23.42
CA GLU A 759 -28.35 24.78 23.00
C GLU A 759 -28.42 24.58 21.49
N GLU A 760 -27.93 25.55 20.71
CA GLU A 760 -27.88 25.44 19.25
C GLU A 760 -26.94 24.33 18.79
N TYR A 761 -25.77 24.18 19.43
CA TYR A 761 -24.87 23.07 19.13
C TYR A 761 -25.51 21.71 19.42
N GLU A 762 -26.18 21.58 20.57
CA GLU A 762 -26.90 20.36 20.94
C GLU A 762 -28.00 20.02 19.92
N ARG A 763 -28.82 21.01 19.55
CA ARG A 763 -29.91 20.86 18.57
C ARG A 763 -29.38 20.39 17.22
N LEU A 764 -28.36 21.07 16.68
CA LEU A 764 -27.75 20.74 15.39
C LEU A 764 -27.06 19.36 15.41
N SER A 765 -26.38 19.02 16.52
CA SER A 765 -25.72 17.73 16.70
C SER A 765 -26.73 16.58 16.69
N LYS A 766 -27.80 16.69 17.48
CA LYS A 766 -28.88 15.67 17.54
C LYS A 766 -29.61 15.51 16.21
N ALA A 767 -29.89 16.63 15.52
CA ALA A 767 -30.53 16.62 14.21
C ALA A 767 -29.58 16.27 13.04
N ARG A 768 -28.26 16.14 13.30
CA ARG A 768 -27.21 15.95 12.28
C ARG A 768 -27.24 17.00 11.17
N GLN A 769 -27.57 18.24 11.53
CA GLN A 769 -27.67 19.35 10.58
C GLN A 769 -26.37 20.15 10.49
N ARG A 770 -26.09 20.66 9.29
CA ARG A 770 -24.93 21.55 9.07
C ARG A 770 -25.16 22.86 9.80
N CYS A 771 -24.18 23.30 10.60
CA CYS A 771 -24.24 24.58 11.29
C CYS A 771 -24.23 25.74 10.29
N PRO A 772 -25.17 26.69 10.34
CA PRO A 772 -25.23 27.79 9.38
C PRO A 772 -24.03 28.75 9.53
N VAL A 773 -23.55 28.96 10.75
CA VAL A 773 -22.45 29.90 11.05
C VAL A 773 -21.08 29.29 10.76
N THR A 774 -20.81 28.13 11.33
CA THR A 774 -19.46 27.51 11.25
C THR A 774 -19.32 26.51 10.10
N HIS A 775 -20.41 26.16 9.43
CA HIS A 775 -20.48 25.13 8.40
C HIS A 775 -20.08 23.72 8.86
N LYS A 776 -19.89 23.49 10.15
CA LYS A 776 -19.63 22.17 10.74
C LYS A 776 -20.79 21.21 10.42
N SER A 777 -20.46 20.01 9.96
CA SER A 777 -21.44 18.97 9.61
C SER A 777 -21.19 17.63 10.30
N VAL A 778 -20.05 17.48 10.98
CA VAL A 778 -19.65 16.26 11.69
C VAL A 778 -19.55 16.59 13.18
N TYR A 779 -20.33 15.88 13.99
CA TYR A 779 -20.42 16.05 15.45
C TYR A 779 -20.04 14.74 16.14
N PRO A 780 -18.84 14.64 16.76
CA PRO A 780 -18.40 13.42 17.43
C PRO A 780 -19.26 13.06 18.65
N CYS A 781 -19.71 14.07 19.39
CA CYS A 781 -20.65 13.96 20.51
C CYS A 781 -21.50 15.22 20.60
N THR A 782 -22.56 15.14 21.42
CA THR A 782 -23.40 16.27 21.79
C THR A 782 -22.78 17.01 22.98
N LEU A 783 -22.68 18.33 22.86
CA LEU A 783 -22.24 19.25 23.91
C LEU A 783 -23.34 20.30 24.09
N GLY A 784 -24.03 20.27 25.23
CA GLY A 784 -25.18 21.13 25.53
C GLY A 784 -24.97 21.98 26.80
N PRO A 785 -26.03 22.62 27.30
CA PRO A 785 -25.97 23.49 28.49
C PRO A 785 -25.85 22.71 29.82
N GLN A 786 -25.82 21.37 29.77
CA GLN A 786 -25.53 20.56 30.95
C GLN A 786 -24.02 20.32 31.07
N GLY A 787 -23.45 20.81 32.18
CA GLY A 787 -22.06 20.54 32.57
C GLY A 787 -21.86 19.13 33.13
N PRO A 788 -20.65 18.80 33.61
CA PRO A 788 -19.51 19.70 33.77
C PRO A 788 -18.75 19.95 32.45
N TYR A 789 -18.01 21.07 32.42
CA TYR A 789 -17.14 21.48 31.34
C TYR A 789 -15.67 21.46 31.76
N TYR A 790 -14.80 21.11 30.82
CA TYR A 790 -13.35 21.16 30.94
C TYR A 790 -12.80 22.11 29.88
N VAL A 791 -12.07 23.14 30.32
CA VAL A 791 -11.67 24.26 29.47
C VAL A 791 -10.16 24.38 29.44
N ALA A 792 -9.58 24.34 28.24
CA ALA A 792 -8.18 24.67 28.00
C ALA A 792 -8.05 25.93 27.15
N PHE A 793 -6.93 26.63 27.30
CA PHE A 793 -6.63 27.86 26.55
C PHE A 793 -5.75 27.51 25.35
N ALA A 794 -6.30 27.64 24.14
CA ALA A 794 -5.65 27.23 22.91
C ALA A 794 -5.08 28.44 22.16
N THR A 795 -3.76 28.45 21.93
CA THR A 795 -3.08 29.40 21.04
C THR A 795 -2.52 28.68 19.81
N PRO A 796 -2.53 29.32 18.63
CA PRO A 796 -1.72 28.88 17.52
C PRO A 796 -0.24 28.82 17.90
N SER A 797 0.46 27.78 17.46
CA SER A 797 1.88 27.58 17.77
C SER A 797 2.61 26.90 16.62
N ILE A 798 3.85 27.29 16.35
CA ILE A 798 4.71 26.66 15.34
C ILE A 798 4.85 25.17 15.67
N HIS A 799 4.63 24.32 14.66
CA HIS A 799 4.47 22.90 14.90
C HIS A 799 5.21 22.01 13.91
N TYR A 800 5.19 22.31 12.62
CA TYR A 800 5.78 21.45 11.61
C TYR A 800 6.32 22.28 10.45
N THR A 801 7.46 21.90 9.90
CA THR A 801 8.02 22.50 8.68
C THR A 801 7.79 21.55 7.51
N MET A 802 6.88 21.89 6.59
CA MET A 802 6.57 21.01 5.44
C MET A 802 7.69 21.04 4.40
N GLY A 803 8.44 22.15 4.35
CA GLY A 803 9.62 22.28 3.51
C GLY A 803 10.84 21.58 4.06
N GLY A 804 11.74 21.23 3.16
CA GLY A 804 12.99 20.54 3.46
C GLY A 804 13.70 20.09 2.19
N CYS A 805 14.57 19.09 2.33
CA CYS A 805 15.28 18.48 1.21
C CYS A 805 14.30 17.75 0.29
N LEU A 806 14.33 18.04 -1.01
CA LEU A 806 13.60 17.23 -1.99
C LEU A 806 14.19 15.82 -2.01
N ILE A 807 13.34 14.81 -1.96
CA ILE A 807 13.71 13.41 -2.09
C ILE A 807 13.01 12.76 -3.28
N SER A 808 13.61 11.71 -3.82
CA SER A 808 12.89 10.79 -4.69
C SER A 808 11.93 9.89 -3.88
N PRO A 809 11.00 9.18 -4.53
CA PRO A 809 10.22 8.11 -3.89
C PRO A 809 11.08 6.99 -3.26
N SER A 810 12.35 6.89 -3.65
CA SER A 810 13.36 6.00 -3.05
C SER A 810 14.14 6.64 -1.89
N ALA A 811 13.65 7.76 -1.36
CA ALA A 811 14.24 8.54 -0.28
C ALA A 811 15.65 9.11 -0.58
N GLU A 812 16.09 9.14 -1.83
CA GLU A 812 17.40 9.71 -2.22
C GLU A 812 17.29 11.23 -2.25
N VAL A 813 18.20 11.94 -1.57
CA VAL A 813 18.21 13.42 -1.58
C VAL A 813 18.57 13.92 -2.98
N GLN A 814 17.76 14.82 -3.51
CA GLN A 814 17.89 15.36 -4.86
C GLN A 814 18.65 16.68 -4.86
N MET A 815 19.47 16.90 -5.89
CA MET A 815 20.04 18.19 -6.26
C MET A 815 19.54 18.62 -7.64
N GLU A 816 19.70 19.89 -7.99
CA GLU A 816 19.42 20.35 -9.35
C GLU A 816 20.36 19.66 -10.35
N ASP A 817 19.78 19.23 -11.47
CA ASP A 817 20.55 18.68 -12.56
C ASP A 817 21.07 19.84 -13.44
N THR A 818 22.38 20.09 -13.33
CA THR A 818 23.07 21.11 -14.13
C THR A 818 23.64 20.54 -15.43
N SER A 819 23.46 19.24 -15.70
CA SER A 819 23.81 18.67 -17.00
C SER A 819 22.98 19.33 -18.10
N TYR A 820 23.57 19.50 -19.28
CA TYR A 820 22.99 20.24 -20.40
C TYR A 820 21.52 19.90 -20.67
N ARG A 821 20.61 20.73 -20.13
CA ARG A 821 19.16 20.81 -20.40
C ARG A 821 18.49 19.48 -20.75
N SER A 822 18.62 18.45 -19.89
CA SER A 822 17.80 17.23 -20.03
C SER A 822 16.34 17.56 -19.69
N PRO A 823 15.42 17.60 -20.67
CA PRO A 823 14.02 17.91 -20.41
C PRO A 823 13.28 16.79 -19.66
N LEU A 824 13.88 15.59 -19.56
CA LEU A 824 13.28 14.41 -18.94
C LEU A 824 13.42 14.37 -17.41
N SER A 825 14.42 15.05 -16.85
CA SER A 825 14.59 15.17 -15.39
C SER A 825 15.32 16.47 -15.05
N ARG A 826 14.75 17.26 -14.14
CA ARG A 826 15.37 18.50 -13.63
C ARG A 826 16.19 18.29 -12.37
N THR A 827 16.24 17.06 -11.88
CA THR A 827 16.94 16.70 -10.65
C THR A 827 17.68 15.38 -10.80
N ARG A 828 18.69 15.20 -9.96
CA ARG A 828 19.44 13.95 -9.80
C ARG A 828 19.77 13.71 -8.34
N SER A 829 20.06 12.47 -7.98
CA SER A 829 20.38 12.10 -6.62
C SER A 829 21.81 12.54 -6.23
N ILE A 830 21.96 13.04 -5.00
CA ILE A 830 23.26 13.08 -4.32
C ILE A 830 23.56 11.65 -3.87
N LEU A 831 24.60 11.04 -4.43
CA LEU A 831 24.85 9.62 -4.26
C LEU A 831 25.24 9.30 -2.80
N GLY A 832 24.68 8.21 -2.25
CA GLY A 832 24.93 7.82 -0.86
C GLY A 832 24.21 8.68 0.20
N LEU A 833 23.40 9.67 -0.19
CA LEU A 833 22.65 10.51 0.72
C LEU A 833 21.14 10.28 0.61
N PHE A 834 20.53 9.89 1.73
CA PHE A 834 19.08 9.67 1.85
C PHE A 834 18.47 10.62 2.88
N GLY A 835 17.16 10.85 2.77
CA GLY A 835 16.40 11.69 3.70
C GLY A 835 15.06 11.06 4.07
N ALA A 836 14.67 11.15 5.34
CA ALA A 836 13.39 10.66 5.81
C ALA A 836 12.80 11.49 6.98
N GLY A 837 11.49 11.68 6.97
CA GLY A 837 10.76 12.46 7.98
C GLY A 837 10.81 13.97 7.71
N GLU A 838 10.62 14.79 8.75
CA GLU A 838 10.45 16.26 8.62
C GLU A 838 11.67 17.01 8.05
N VAL A 839 12.83 16.36 7.87
CA VAL A 839 13.96 16.94 7.14
C VAL A 839 13.68 17.05 5.63
N THR A 840 12.69 16.32 5.12
CA THR A 840 12.34 16.26 3.70
C THR A 840 11.15 17.15 3.36
N GLY A 841 11.08 17.61 2.11
CA GLY A 841 9.96 18.36 1.56
C GLY A 841 9.32 17.67 0.35
N GLY A 842 8.11 18.12 -0.03
CA GLY A 842 7.36 17.63 -1.19
C GLY A 842 6.19 16.70 -0.87
N VAL A 843 6.14 16.09 0.32
CA VAL A 843 5.04 15.16 0.69
C VAL A 843 3.75 15.91 1.06
N HIS A 844 3.88 17.05 1.75
CA HIS A 844 2.73 17.71 2.42
C HIS A 844 2.31 19.03 1.79
N GLY A 845 3.10 19.58 0.86
CA GLY A 845 2.86 20.89 0.25
C GLY A 845 2.60 22.00 1.27
N GLY A 846 1.56 22.80 1.04
CA GLY A 846 1.23 23.97 1.83
C GLY A 846 0.67 23.70 3.23
N ASN A 847 0.17 22.50 3.52
CA ASN A 847 -0.33 22.14 4.85
C ASN A 847 -0.40 20.62 5.05
N ARG A 848 0.21 20.13 6.13
CA ARG A 848 0.19 18.72 6.53
C ARG A 848 -1.10 18.31 7.25
N LEU A 849 -1.64 17.13 6.91
CA LEU A 849 -2.72 16.47 7.67
C LEU A 849 -2.22 15.85 8.99
N GLY A 850 -3.06 15.89 10.03
CA GLY A 850 -2.78 15.23 11.31
C GLY A 850 -2.53 13.73 11.11
N GLY A 851 -1.49 13.18 11.75
CA GLY A 851 -1.11 11.77 11.62
C GLY A 851 -0.23 11.38 10.42
N ASN A 852 -0.16 12.21 9.36
CA ASN A 852 0.72 11.93 8.21
C ASN A 852 2.22 12.07 8.55
N SER A 853 2.61 12.85 9.57
CA SER A 853 4.03 13.00 9.94
C SER A 853 4.65 11.73 10.49
N LEU A 854 3.93 11.01 11.37
CA LEU A 854 4.40 9.71 11.88
C LEU A 854 4.43 8.67 10.75
N LEU A 855 3.45 8.72 9.84
CA LEU A 855 3.40 7.81 8.71
C LEU A 855 4.58 8.04 7.76
N GLU A 856 4.89 9.29 7.42
CA GLU A 856 6.05 9.67 6.60
C GLU A 856 7.36 9.18 7.21
N CYS A 857 7.52 9.35 8.52
CA CYS A 857 8.71 8.86 9.22
C CYS A 857 8.92 7.35 9.03
N VAL A 858 7.87 6.54 9.17
CA VAL A 858 7.97 5.08 9.04
C VAL A 858 8.15 4.67 7.58
N VAL A 859 7.34 5.21 6.67
CA VAL A 859 7.38 4.85 5.24
C VAL A 859 8.73 5.21 4.63
N PHE A 860 9.12 6.48 4.69
CA PHE A 860 10.38 6.91 4.07
C PHE A 860 11.60 6.51 4.90
N GLY A 861 11.46 6.33 6.22
CA GLY A 861 12.52 5.75 7.05
C GLY A 861 12.86 4.33 6.61
N LYS A 862 11.86 3.47 6.45
CA LYS A 862 12.07 2.10 5.92
C LYS A 862 12.64 2.14 4.50
N ILE A 863 12.07 2.95 3.60
CA ILE A 863 12.60 3.05 2.23
C ILE A 863 14.07 3.48 2.23
N ALA A 864 14.44 4.51 3.00
CA ALA A 864 15.83 4.95 3.13
C ALA A 864 16.74 3.85 3.70
N GLY A 865 16.29 3.13 4.73
CA GLY A 865 17.04 2.03 5.34
C GLY A 865 17.29 0.88 4.37
N ASP A 866 16.28 0.43 3.64
CA ASP A 866 16.40 -0.61 2.60
C ASP A 866 17.40 -0.20 1.52
N ARG A 867 17.24 1.02 0.97
CA ARG A 867 18.07 1.53 -0.12
C ARG A 867 19.51 1.79 0.29
N ALA A 868 19.73 2.29 1.51
CA ALA A 868 21.06 2.48 2.07
C ALA A 868 21.77 1.14 2.33
N ALA A 869 21.04 0.12 2.82
CA ALA A 869 21.62 -1.18 3.10
C ALA A 869 22.02 -1.95 1.83
N THR A 870 21.25 -1.81 0.75
CA THR A 870 21.55 -2.47 -0.53
C THR A 870 22.42 -1.64 -1.46
N ILE A 871 22.96 -0.50 -1.01
CA ILE A 871 23.67 0.46 -1.86
C ILE A 871 24.85 -0.17 -2.62
N LEU A 872 25.56 -1.09 -1.98
CA LEU A 872 26.68 -1.84 -2.54
C LEU A 872 26.23 -3.21 -3.02
N GLN A 873 26.67 -3.59 -4.21
CA GLN A 873 26.33 -4.85 -4.86
C GLN A 873 27.59 -5.56 -5.34
N LYS A 874 27.60 -6.91 -5.29
CA LYS A 874 28.72 -7.74 -5.75
C LYS A 874 29.07 -7.51 -7.23
N LYS A 875 28.09 -7.08 -8.03
CA LYS A 875 28.24 -6.77 -9.45
C LYS A 875 27.94 -5.30 -9.68
N LYS A 876 28.76 -4.63 -10.50
CA LYS A 876 28.53 -3.25 -10.94
C LYS A 876 27.27 -3.11 -11.80
N ASN A 877 27.06 -4.09 -12.69
CA ASN A 877 25.94 -4.14 -13.61
C ASN A 877 24.77 -4.88 -12.96
N SER A 878 23.59 -4.26 -12.98
CA SER A 878 22.40 -4.82 -12.37
C SER A 878 21.79 -5.95 -13.20
N LEU A 879 21.59 -5.75 -14.50
CA LEU A 879 20.86 -6.69 -15.34
C LEU A 879 21.79 -7.73 -15.97
N SER A 880 21.36 -8.99 -15.94
CA SER A 880 21.96 -10.09 -16.70
C SER A 880 21.18 -10.32 -17.99
N PHE A 881 21.84 -10.88 -19.01
CA PHE A 881 21.18 -11.33 -20.25
C PHE A 881 20.62 -12.76 -20.13
N THR A 882 21.07 -13.50 -19.11
CA THR A 882 20.68 -14.91 -18.88
C THR A 882 19.82 -15.10 -17.63
N LEU A 883 20.01 -14.25 -16.62
CA LEU A 883 19.34 -14.36 -15.32
C LEU A 883 18.36 -13.20 -15.10
N TRP A 884 17.26 -13.50 -14.41
CA TRP A 884 16.27 -12.51 -14.00
C TRP A 884 16.69 -11.82 -12.71
N THR A 885 16.50 -10.50 -12.67
CA THR A 885 16.85 -9.64 -11.53
C THR A 885 15.59 -9.00 -10.98
N THR A 886 15.34 -9.15 -9.68
CA THR A 886 14.21 -8.48 -9.03
C THR A 886 14.49 -6.98 -8.90
N VAL A 887 13.60 -6.15 -9.44
CA VAL A 887 13.63 -4.69 -9.37
C VAL A 887 12.31 -4.18 -8.82
N VAL A 888 12.33 -3.05 -8.10
CA VAL A 888 11.13 -2.49 -7.43
C VAL A 888 10.68 -1.23 -8.15
N LEU A 889 9.41 -1.14 -8.51
CA LEU A 889 8.79 0.04 -9.10
C LEU A 889 8.89 1.21 -8.11
N ARG A 890 9.65 2.23 -8.50
CA ARG A 890 9.89 3.46 -7.73
C ARG A 890 8.73 4.42 -7.90
N GLU A 891 8.32 4.66 -9.14
CA GLU A 891 7.28 5.64 -9.47
C GLU A 891 6.65 5.38 -10.83
N VAL A 892 5.43 5.91 -10.96
CA VAL A 892 4.65 5.93 -12.19
C VAL A 892 4.42 7.39 -12.56
N LEU A 893 4.79 7.79 -13.76
CA LEU A 893 4.58 9.15 -14.28
C LEU A 893 3.62 9.10 -15.47
N GLU A 894 2.61 9.95 -15.46
CA GLU A 894 1.53 9.97 -16.45
C GLU A 894 1.09 11.41 -16.76
N GLY A 895 0.52 11.60 -17.95
CA GLY A 895 -0.02 12.89 -18.38
C GLY A 895 1.05 13.92 -18.75
N GLY A 896 0.60 15.14 -19.11
CA GLY A 896 1.47 16.24 -19.52
C GLY A 896 2.44 15.84 -20.65
N MET A 897 3.74 16.02 -20.39
CA MET A 897 4.82 15.77 -21.36
C MET A 897 4.94 14.31 -21.83
N TYR A 898 4.35 13.35 -21.11
CA TYR A 898 4.43 11.92 -21.44
C TYR A 898 3.41 11.49 -22.52
N GLY A 899 2.44 12.33 -22.87
CA GLY A 899 1.40 12.02 -23.86
C GLY A 899 0.20 11.23 -23.29
N VAL A 900 -0.94 11.27 -23.99
CA VAL A 900 -2.18 10.63 -23.54
C VAL A 900 -2.08 9.11 -23.68
N GLY A 901 -2.46 8.37 -22.63
CA GLY A 901 -2.46 6.89 -22.64
C GLY A 901 -1.07 6.24 -22.50
N SER A 902 -0.04 7.05 -22.28
CA SER A 902 1.34 6.64 -22.00
C SER A 902 1.65 6.71 -20.50
N ARG A 903 2.39 5.72 -20.02
CA ARG A 903 2.89 5.64 -18.63
C ARG A 903 4.40 5.46 -18.66
N VAL A 904 5.10 6.22 -17.83
CA VAL A 904 6.52 5.99 -17.57
C VAL A 904 6.64 5.26 -16.25
N LEU A 905 7.22 4.06 -16.30
CA LEU A 905 7.51 3.25 -15.13
C LEU A 905 9.00 3.35 -14.84
N ARG A 906 9.37 3.83 -13.65
CA ARG A 906 10.78 3.87 -13.21
C ARG A 906 10.98 2.85 -12.11
N PHE A 907 11.98 1.99 -12.26
CA PHE A 907 12.31 0.93 -11.32
C PHE A 907 13.63 1.24 -10.63
N ASN A 908 13.72 0.96 -9.33
CA ASN A 908 14.97 0.91 -8.60
C ASN A 908 15.75 -0.34 -9.01
N LEU A 909 17.01 -0.13 -9.40
CA LEU A 909 17.98 -1.21 -9.44
C LEU A 909 18.31 -1.65 -8.00
N PRO A 910 18.70 -2.92 -7.76
CA PRO A 910 18.95 -3.44 -6.41
C PRO A 910 19.88 -2.55 -5.58
N GLY A 911 20.99 -2.08 -6.16
CA GLY A 911 21.86 -1.07 -5.55
C GLY A 911 21.69 0.33 -6.14
N ALA A 912 21.68 1.35 -5.28
CA ALA A 912 21.56 2.75 -5.70
C ALA A 912 22.78 3.28 -6.48
N LEU A 913 23.93 2.59 -6.41
CA LEU A 913 25.14 2.91 -7.19
C LEU A 913 25.35 2.00 -8.40
N GLN A 914 24.49 0.99 -8.61
CA GLN A 914 24.58 0.14 -9.79
C GLN A 914 24.13 0.88 -11.04
N VAL A 915 24.64 0.46 -12.19
CA VAL A 915 24.13 0.86 -13.51
C VAL A 915 23.37 -0.32 -14.13
N SER A 916 22.58 -0.05 -15.16
CA SER A 916 21.76 -1.10 -15.81
C SER A 916 22.59 -2.28 -16.31
N GLY A 917 23.81 -2.02 -16.82
CA GLY A 917 24.64 -3.01 -17.51
C GLY A 917 24.32 -3.17 -19.00
N LEU A 918 23.40 -2.37 -19.52
CA LEU A 918 23.04 -2.34 -20.94
C LEU A 918 24.01 -1.44 -21.72
N SER A 919 23.96 -1.57 -23.04
CA SER A 919 24.51 -0.61 -24.01
C SER A 919 23.40 0.28 -24.56
N LEU A 920 23.77 1.41 -25.16
CA LEU A 920 22.82 2.32 -25.77
C LEU A 920 22.10 1.63 -26.94
N GLY A 921 20.77 1.59 -26.91
CA GLY A 921 19.95 0.90 -27.90
C GLY A 921 19.52 -0.52 -27.55
N GLN A 922 20.02 -1.13 -26.46
CA GLN A 922 19.54 -2.44 -26.01
C GLN A 922 18.21 -2.32 -25.26
N PHE A 923 17.43 -3.40 -25.28
CA PHE A 923 16.12 -3.47 -24.62
C PHE A 923 16.11 -4.47 -23.46
N ILE A 924 15.00 -4.52 -22.72
CA ILE A 924 14.80 -5.41 -21.57
C ILE A 924 13.56 -6.29 -21.74
N ALA A 925 13.55 -7.40 -21.01
CA ALA A 925 12.33 -8.15 -20.72
C ALA A 925 11.95 -7.94 -19.26
N ILE A 926 10.65 -7.75 -19.02
CA ILE A 926 10.05 -7.73 -17.69
C ILE A 926 9.08 -8.91 -17.60
N ARG A 927 9.12 -9.65 -16.50
CA ARG A 927 8.17 -10.72 -16.23
C ARG A 927 7.53 -10.60 -14.85
N GLY A 928 6.32 -11.15 -14.76
CA GLY A 928 5.58 -11.31 -13.52
C GLY A 928 4.48 -12.35 -13.69
N GLU A 929 3.72 -12.57 -12.63
CA GLU A 929 2.55 -13.46 -12.65
C GLU A 929 1.29 -12.61 -12.69
N TRP A 930 0.29 -13.04 -13.45
CA TRP A 930 -1.05 -12.44 -13.52
C TRP A 930 -2.08 -13.56 -13.64
N ASP A 931 -2.95 -13.71 -12.65
CA ASP A 931 -3.98 -14.77 -12.61
C ASP A 931 -3.41 -16.19 -12.85
N GLY A 932 -2.26 -16.51 -12.25
CA GLY A 932 -1.58 -17.81 -12.39
C GLY A 932 -0.84 -18.00 -13.73
N GLN A 933 -0.87 -16.99 -14.62
CA GLN A 933 -0.14 -16.97 -15.87
C GLN A 933 1.15 -16.16 -15.72
N GLN A 934 2.29 -16.73 -16.14
CA GLN A 934 3.51 -15.95 -16.26
C GLN A 934 3.45 -15.06 -17.52
N LEU A 935 3.51 -13.74 -17.32
CA LEU A 935 3.52 -12.74 -18.38
C LEU A 935 4.94 -12.24 -18.61
N ILE A 936 5.31 -12.01 -19.87
CA ILE A 936 6.59 -11.40 -20.27
C ILE A 936 6.31 -10.27 -21.26
N GLY A 937 6.78 -9.07 -20.94
CA GLY A 937 6.75 -7.91 -21.82
C GLY A 937 8.17 -7.44 -22.17
N TYR A 938 8.33 -6.83 -23.34
CA TYR A 938 9.62 -6.31 -23.82
C TYR A 938 9.55 -4.79 -23.97
N TYR A 939 10.53 -4.09 -23.41
CA TYR A 939 10.52 -2.63 -23.34
C TYR A 939 11.90 -2.06 -23.61
N SER A 940 11.95 -0.92 -24.31
CA SER A 940 13.18 -0.14 -24.44
C SER A 940 13.32 0.83 -23.26
N PRO A 941 14.48 0.88 -22.60
CA PRO A 941 14.74 1.88 -21.57
C PRO A 941 14.77 3.29 -22.14
N ILE A 942 14.28 4.26 -21.37
CA ILE A 942 14.40 5.70 -21.65
C ILE A 942 15.53 6.36 -20.86
N THR A 943 16.01 5.70 -19.79
CA THR A 943 17.18 6.14 -19.00
C THR A 943 18.46 5.77 -19.74
N LEU A 944 19.53 6.55 -19.53
CA LEU A 944 20.84 6.21 -20.11
C LEU A 944 21.41 4.96 -19.42
N PRO A 945 22.22 4.14 -20.11
CA PRO A 945 22.75 2.92 -19.52
C PRO A 945 23.61 3.13 -18.27
N ASP A 946 24.23 4.32 -18.16
CA ASP A 946 25.11 4.78 -17.09
C ASP A 946 24.39 5.57 -15.98
N ASP A 947 23.06 5.74 -16.06
CA ASP A 947 22.29 6.34 -14.98
C ASP A 947 22.32 5.41 -13.74
N PRO A 948 22.72 5.91 -12.56
CA PRO A 948 22.86 5.08 -11.37
C PRO A 948 21.51 4.82 -10.70
N GLY A 949 21.32 3.59 -10.22
CA GLY A 949 20.28 3.20 -9.28
C GLY A 949 18.87 3.08 -9.85
N VAL A 950 18.62 3.50 -11.09
CA VAL A 950 17.29 3.56 -11.69
C VAL A 950 17.28 3.13 -13.15
N ILE A 951 16.19 2.49 -13.58
CA ILE A 951 15.90 2.22 -14.99
C ILE A 951 14.45 2.61 -15.29
N GLY A 952 14.24 3.39 -16.34
CA GLY A 952 12.91 3.86 -16.75
C GLY A 952 12.47 3.23 -18.07
N ILE A 953 11.18 2.94 -18.22
CA ILE A 953 10.57 2.51 -19.48
C ILE A 953 9.32 3.33 -19.82
N LEU A 954 9.00 3.39 -21.11
CA LEU A 954 7.71 3.85 -21.61
C LEU A 954 6.80 2.64 -21.87
N ALA A 955 5.65 2.59 -21.21
CA ALA A 955 4.58 1.65 -21.49
C ALA A 955 3.39 2.38 -22.13
N ARG A 956 2.86 1.84 -23.24
CA ARG A 956 1.55 2.25 -23.80
C ARG A 956 0.58 1.08 -23.74
N SER A 957 -0.69 1.44 -23.70
CA SER A 957 -1.85 0.53 -23.63
C SER A 957 -2.00 -0.37 -24.87
N ASP A 958 -1.44 -1.59 -24.86
CA ASP A 958 -1.71 -2.66 -25.84
C ASP A 958 -2.93 -3.54 -25.43
N ARG A 959 -3.38 -4.56 -26.19
CA ARG A 959 -4.58 -5.37 -25.79
C ARG A 959 -4.16 -6.62 -25.01
N GLY A 960 -4.96 -7.04 -24.01
CA GLY A 960 -4.81 -8.31 -23.29
C GLY A 960 -4.18 -8.21 -21.90
N ASN A 961 -3.89 -9.38 -21.29
CA ASN A 961 -3.46 -9.50 -19.88
C ASN A 961 -2.16 -8.74 -19.55
N LEU A 962 -1.22 -8.63 -20.50
CA LEU A 962 0.03 -7.88 -20.29
C LEU A 962 -0.22 -6.40 -20.02
N ARG A 963 -1.15 -5.78 -20.75
CA ARG A 963 -1.56 -4.40 -20.47
C ARG A 963 -2.17 -4.29 -19.10
N GLU A 964 -3.12 -5.16 -18.77
CA GLU A 964 -3.83 -5.09 -17.49
C GLU A 964 -2.84 -5.17 -16.34
N TRP A 965 -1.86 -6.09 -16.44
CA TRP A 965 -0.78 -6.23 -15.46
C TRP A 965 0.09 -4.98 -15.33
N ILE A 966 0.67 -4.51 -16.43
CA ILE A 966 1.52 -3.31 -16.45
C ILE A 966 0.73 -2.07 -15.98
N SER A 967 -0.57 -2.03 -16.30
CA SER A 967 -1.46 -0.95 -15.88
C SER A 967 -1.86 -1.02 -14.41
N ALA A 968 -1.70 -2.18 -13.78
CA ALA A 968 -2.02 -2.36 -12.38
C ALA A 968 -0.84 -2.05 -11.46
N LEU A 969 0.40 -2.05 -11.98
CA LEU A 969 1.60 -1.80 -11.18
C LEU A 969 1.57 -0.43 -10.50
N GLU A 970 1.92 -0.44 -9.21
CA GLU A 970 1.96 0.70 -8.31
C GLU A 970 3.33 0.83 -7.60
N PRO A 971 3.71 2.02 -7.10
CA PRO A 971 4.96 2.20 -6.38
C PRO A 971 5.12 1.23 -5.21
N GLY A 972 6.23 0.50 -5.19
CA GLY A 972 6.53 -0.55 -4.21
C GLY A 972 6.35 -1.98 -4.71
N ASP A 973 5.78 -2.18 -5.89
CA ASP A 973 5.68 -3.48 -6.55
C ASP A 973 7.05 -3.93 -7.08
N ALA A 974 7.41 -5.19 -6.91
CA ALA A 974 8.59 -5.84 -7.46
C ALA A 974 8.29 -6.70 -8.69
N VAL A 975 9.07 -6.50 -9.75
CA VAL A 975 9.04 -7.31 -10.97
C VAL A 975 10.40 -7.94 -11.23
N GLU A 976 10.45 -8.95 -12.08
CA GLU A 976 11.71 -9.53 -12.54
C GLU A 976 12.09 -8.95 -13.91
N MET A 977 13.34 -8.53 -14.04
CA MET A 977 13.86 -7.84 -15.22
C MET A 977 15.18 -8.48 -15.69
N LYS A 978 15.39 -8.54 -17.01
CA LYS A 978 16.67 -8.94 -17.59
C LYS A 978 17.00 -8.13 -18.84
N GLY A 979 18.28 -8.04 -19.17
CA GLY A 979 18.73 -7.48 -20.43
C GLY A 979 18.38 -8.40 -21.60
N CYS A 980 18.05 -7.80 -22.73
CA CYS A 980 17.88 -8.48 -24.00
C CYS A 980 18.89 -7.93 -25.01
N GLY A 981 19.11 -8.66 -26.11
CA GLY A 981 19.98 -8.22 -27.19
C GLY A 981 19.48 -6.94 -27.88
N GLY A 982 19.81 -6.78 -29.16
CA GLY A 982 19.46 -5.61 -29.95
C GLY A 982 20.66 -4.70 -30.21
N LEU A 983 20.37 -3.43 -30.49
CA LEU A 983 21.37 -2.47 -30.94
C LEU A 983 22.42 -2.15 -29.87
N VAL A 984 23.70 -2.18 -30.24
CA VAL A 984 24.82 -1.82 -29.37
C VAL A 984 25.55 -0.62 -29.97
N ILE A 985 25.20 0.57 -29.48
CA ILE A 985 25.94 1.80 -29.80
C ILE A 985 26.95 2.06 -28.68
N GLU A 986 28.24 1.99 -29.01
CA GLU A 986 29.31 2.32 -28.09
C GLU A 986 29.46 3.85 -27.98
N ARG A 987 29.50 4.36 -26.75
CA ARG A 987 29.87 5.74 -26.46
C ARG A 987 31.32 5.79 -26.02
N ARG A 988 32.20 6.31 -26.87
CA ARG A 988 33.63 6.42 -26.61
C ARG A 988 33.94 7.80 -26.04
N PHE A 989 33.88 7.92 -24.71
CA PHE A 989 33.98 9.21 -24.03
C PHE A 989 35.34 9.91 -24.20
N LYS A 990 36.44 9.16 -24.36
CA LYS A 990 37.77 9.76 -24.56
C LYS A 990 37.96 10.30 -25.98
N GLU A 991 37.40 9.59 -26.95
CA GLU A 991 37.42 9.92 -28.37
C GLU A 991 36.24 10.80 -28.78
N GLU A 992 35.31 11.07 -27.85
CA GLU A 992 34.12 11.91 -28.03
C GLU A 992 33.19 11.47 -29.18
N HIS A 993 33.23 10.20 -29.59
CA HIS A 993 32.44 9.71 -30.72
C HIS A 993 31.53 8.52 -30.36
N PHE A 994 30.51 8.32 -31.19
CA PHE A 994 29.70 7.10 -31.18
C PHE A 994 30.37 6.08 -32.11
N VAL A 995 30.34 4.80 -31.73
CA VAL A 995 30.81 3.71 -32.58
C VAL A 995 29.73 2.64 -32.71
N PHE A 996 29.47 2.23 -33.94
CA PHE A 996 28.54 1.14 -34.24
C PHE A 996 29.18 0.16 -35.23
N SER A 997 29.30 -1.11 -34.82
CA SER A 997 29.95 -2.18 -35.61
C SER A 997 31.27 -1.75 -36.27
N GLY A 998 32.12 -1.04 -35.52
CA GLY A 998 33.43 -0.55 -35.97
C GLY A 998 33.44 0.78 -36.72
N HIS A 999 32.28 1.37 -37.02
CA HIS A 999 32.17 2.65 -37.74
C HIS A 999 32.00 3.80 -36.75
N VAL A 1000 32.70 4.91 -36.97
CA VAL A 1000 32.49 6.17 -36.24
C VAL A 1000 31.21 6.82 -36.75
N ILE A 1001 30.26 7.05 -35.85
CA ILE A 1001 28.95 7.60 -36.15
C ILE A 1001 28.89 9.05 -35.65
N ASN A 1002 28.69 9.98 -36.58
CA ASN A 1002 28.43 11.39 -36.28
C ASN A 1002 27.15 11.89 -36.96
N LYS A 1003 26.45 11.05 -37.73
CA LYS A 1003 25.11 11.32 -38.26
C LYS A 1003 24.15 10.23 -37.79
N LEU A 1004 23.03 10.65 -37.20
CA LEU A 1004 21.98 9.75 -36.74
C LEU A 1004 20.67 10.07 -37.46
N CYS A 1005 20.00 9.04 -37.97
CA CYS A 1005 18.61 9.11 -38.41
C CYS A 1005 17.78 8.10 -37.62
N LEU A 1006 16.79 8.59 -36.89
CA LEU A 1006 15.97 7.83 -35.96
C LEU A 1006 14.54 7.80 -36.50
N ILE A 1007 13.98 6.62 -36.69
CA ILE A 1007 12.64 6.44 -37.27
C ILE A 1007 11.77 5.67 -36.26
N ALA A 1008 10.77 6.35 -35.72
CA ALA A 1008 9.90 5.84 -34.66
C ALA A 1008 8.45 5.69 -35.13
N GLY A 1009 7.77 4.65 -34.65
CA GLY A 1009 6.32 4.49 -34.73
C GLY A 1009 5.75 4.07 -33.38
N GLY A 1010 4.68 4.74 -32.91
CA GLY A 1010 4.03 4.43 -31.63
C GLY A 1010 4.98 4.55 -30.41
N THR A 1011 5.14 3.48 -29.63
CA THR A 1011 6.09 3.40 -28.49
C THR A 1011 7.56 3.33 -28.92
N GLY A 1012 7.84 3.14 -30.21
CA GLY A 1012 9.20 3.09 -30.74
C GLY A 1012 10.00 4.39 -30.57
N VAL A 1013 9.38 5.46 -30.06
CA VAL A 1013 10.05 6.70 -29.64
C VAL A 1013 10.94 6.50 -28.41
N ALA A 1014 10.67 5.51 -27.55
CA ALA A 1014 11.42 5.27 -26.31
C ALA A 1014 12.94 5.05 -26.52
N PRO A 1015 13.38 4.10 -27.37
CA PRO A 1015 14.81 3.94 -27.65
C PRO A 1015 15.41 5.15 -28.39
N MET A 1016 14.60 5.86 -29.21
CA MET A 1016 15.06 7.06 -29.91
C MET A 1016 15.38 8.19 -28.94
N LEU A 1017 14.54 8.40 -27.92
CA LEU A 1017 14.78 9.39 -26.87
C LEU A 1017 16.07 9.10 -26.11
N GLN A 1018 16.34 7.84 -25.78
CA GLN A 1018 17.58 7.43 -25.12
C GLN A 1018 18.80 7.80 -26.00
N ILE A 1019 18.74 7.52 -27.30
CA ILE A 1019 19.81 7.84 -28.26
C ILE A 1019 19.97 9.35 -28.45
N ILE A 1020 18.87 10.10 -28.59
CA ILE A 1020 18.88 11.57 -28.70
C ILE A 1020 19.51 12.20 -27.47
N GLN A 1021 19.10 11.77 -26.28
CA GLN A 1021 19.64 12.25 -25.01
C GLN A 1021 21.16 12.01 -24.94
N ALA A 1022 21.62 10.84 -25.36
CA ALA A 1022 23.04 10.52 -25.38
C ALA A 1022 23.82 11.37 -26.39
N ALA A 1023 23.27 11.57 -27.60
CA ALA A 1023 23.94 12.26 -28.70
C ALA A 1023 24.02 13.78 -28.51
N LEU A 1024 23.01 14.37 -27.86
CA LEU A 1024 22.93 15.81 -27.62
C LEU A 1024 23.56 16.26 -26.29
N ARG A 1025 24.20 15.34 -25.56
CA ARG A 1025 24.94 15.65 -24.32
C ARG A 1025 26.44 15.82 -24.64
N PRO A 1026 27.14 16.82 -24.08
CA PRO A 1026 28.59 16.88 -24.24
C PRO A 1026 29.27 15.64 -23.63
N PRO A 1027 30.42 15.21 -24.17
CA PRO A 1027 31.15 15.85 -25.25
C PRO A 1027 30.60 15.49 -26.65
N PHE A 1028 29.69 14.52 -26.75
CA PHE A 1028 29.23 13.98 -28.02
C PHE A 1028 28.49 14.99 -28.89
N ILE A 1029 27.77 15.95 -28.29
CA ILE A 1029 27.11 17.00 -29.06
C ILE A 1029 28.10 17.80 -29.89
N ASP A 1030 29.38 17.93 -29.48
CA ASP A 1030 30.36 18.74 -30.17
C ASP A 1030 30.86 18.05 -31.45
N THR A 1031 31.00 16.72 -31.42
CA THR A 1031 31.43 15.91 -32.58
C THR A 1031 30.28 15.41 -33.47
N MET A 1032 29.03 15.46 -33.00
CA MET A 1032 27.86 15.06 -33.77
C MET A 1032 27.56 16.08 -34.89
N ASP A 1033 27.43 15.64 -36.14
CA ASP A 1033 27.07 16.51 -37.26
C ASP A 1033 25.58 16.80 -37.27
N SER A 1034 24.75 15.75 -37.15
CA SER A 1034 23.29 15.87 -37.21
C SER A 1034 22.57 14.67 -36.61
N VAL A 1035 21.44 14.94 -35.96
CA VAL A 1035 20.50 13.94 -35.44
C VAL A 1035 19.11 14.26 -36.00
N HIS A 1036 18.56 13.39 -36.82
CA HIS A 1036 17.22 13.53 -37.41
C HIS A 1036 16.26 12.52 -36.78
N LEU A 1037 15.06 12.94 -36.39
CA LEU A 1037 13.97 12.07 -35.94
C LEU A 1037 12.78 12.16 -36.90
N ILE A 1038 12.32 11.03 -37.40
CA ILE A 1038 11.03 10.89 -38.09
C ILE A 1038 10.12 10.09 -37.15
N TYR A 1039 9.05 10.70 -36.64
CA TYR A 1039 8.14 10.06 -35.69
C TYR A 1039 6.72 9.98 -36.25
N ALA A 1040 6.29 8.77 -36.57
CA ALA A 1040 4.98 8.47 -37.12
C ALA A 1040 3.97 8.06 -36.03
N ALA A 1041 2.75 8.56 -36.14
CA ALA A 1041 1.62 8.23 -35.27
C ALA A 1041 0.28 8.36 -36.03
N GLU A 1042 -0.80 7.83 -35.46
CA GLU A 1042 -2.15 8.00 -36.04
C GLU A 1042 -2.59 9.47 -35.96
N ASP A 1043 -2.64 10.00 -34.73
CA ASP A 1043 -3.11 11.34 -34.40
C ASP A 1043 -2.08 12.12 -33.58
N VAL A 1044 -2.27 13.45 -33.50
CA VAL A 1044 -1.43 14.34 -32.69
C VAL A 1044 -1.41 13.98 -31.19
N SER A 1045 -2.49 13.40 -30.67
CA SER A 1045 -2.63 13.00 -29.26
C SER A 1045 -1.73 11.81 -28.89
N GLU A 1046 -1.30 11.03 -29.89
CA GLU A 1046 -0.44 9.86 -29.69
C GLU A 1046 1.06 10.18 -29.69
N LEU A 1047 1.45 11.41 -30.06
CA LEU A 1047 2.84 11.86 -30.08
C LEU A 1047 3.38 12.02 -28.65
N THR A 1048 3.87 10.91 -28.10
CA THR A 1048 4.50 10.84 -26.77
C THR A 1048 5.79 11.67 -26.78
N TYR A 1049 6.07 12.43 -25.70
CA TYR A 1049 7.26 13.29 -25.57
C TYR A 1049 7.37 14.44 -26.57
N ARG A 1050 6.27 14.88 -27.18
CA ARG A 1050 6.27 15.99 -28.15
C ARG A 1050 6.97 17.25 -27.60
N GLU A 1051 6.64 17.67 -26.39
CA GLU A 1051 7.22 18.88 -25.76
C GLU A 1051 8.72 18.72 -25.49
N VAL A 1052 9.12 17.53 -25.03
CA VAL A 1052 10.53 17.15 -24.80
C VAL A 1052 11.34 17.21 -26.09
N LEU A 1053 10.81 16.66 -27.19
CA LEU A 1053 11.46 16.69 -28.49
C LEU A 1053 11.62 18.13 -29.03
N GLU A 1054 10.62 18.99 -28.81
CA GLU A 1054 10.73 20.41 -29.17
C GLU A 1054 11.76 21.16 -28.32
N GLU A 1055 11.92 20.79 -27.06
CA GLU A 1055 12.95 21.36 -26.20
C GLU A 1055 14.36 20.93 -26.65
N TYR A 1056 14.57 19.65 -26.96
CA TYR A 1056 15.81 19.20 -27.58
C TYR A 1056 16.11 19.96 -28.87
N ARG A 1057 15.11 20.19 -29.72
CA ARG A 1057 15.28 20.94 -30.97
C ARG A 1057 15.80 22.34 -30.71
N ARG A 1058 15.16 23.05 -29.78
CA ARG A 1058 15.55 24.41 -29.35
C ARG A 1058 16.95 24.46 -28.75
N ASN A 1059 17.34 23.40 -28.02
CA ASN A 1059 18.60 23.35 -27.28
C ASN A 1059 19.74 22.62 -28.02
N SER A 1060 19.58 22.19 -29.27
CA SER A 1060 20.57 21.32 -29.94
C SER A 1060 21.67 22.04 -30.73
N ARG A 1061 21.76 23.39 -30.66
CA ARG A 1061 22.62 24.21 -31.55
C ARG A 1061 22.37 23.94 -33.05
N GLY A 1062 21.12 23.61 -33.41
CA GLY A 1062 20.73 23.27 -34.78
C GLY A 1062 21.07 21.84 -35.23
N LYS A 1063 21.69 21.03 -34.36
CA LYS A 1063 22.08 19.65 -34.69
C LYS A 1063 20.91 18.66 -34.66
N PHE A 1064 19.82 18.96 -33.96
CA PHE A 1064 18.64 18.10 -33.90
C PHE A 1064 17.49 18.63 -34.78
N LYS A 1065 17.01 17.78 -35.69
CA LYS A 1065 15.80 18.00 -36.48
C LYS A 1065 14.78 16.91 -36.17
N LYS A 1066 13.50 17.27 -36.14
CA LYS A 1066 12.40 16.32 -36.02
C LYS A 1066 11.34 16.60 -37.07
N THR A 1067 10.72 15.54 -37.58
CA THR A 1067 9.58 15.56 -38.48
C THR A 1067 8.52 14.62 -37.91
N PHE A 1068 7.31 15.12 -37.70
CA PHE A 1068 6.18 14.27 -37.32
C PHE A 1068 5.42 13.83 -38.58
N VAL A 1069 4.96 12.58 -38.61
CA VAL A 1069 4.17 12.03 -39.72
C VAL A 1069 2.85 11.50 -39.16
N LEU A 1070 1.72 12.04 -39.62
CA LEU A 1070 0.40 11.68 -39.08
C LEU A 1070 -0.51 11.09 -40.16
N ASN A 1071 -1.23 10.02 -39.83
CA ASN A 1071 -2.31 9.50 -40.68
C ASN A 1071 -3.53 10.43 -40.67
N HIS A 1072 -3.82 11.00 -39.51
CA HIS A 1072 -4.96 11.86 -39.24
C HIS A 1072 -4.49 13.22 -38.70
N PRO A 1073 -3.88 14.07 -39.56
CA PRO A 1073 -3.36 15.35 -39.13
C PRO A 1073 -4.48 16.33 -38.75
N PRO A 1074 -4.28 17.20 -37.75
CA PRO A 1074 -5.20 18.31 -37.50
C PRO A 1074 -5.18 19.33 -38.66
N PRO A 1075 -6.19 20.22 -38.77
CA PRO A 1075 -6.16 21.32 -39.74
C PRO A 1075 -4.87 22.14 -39.62
N LEU A 1076 -4.34 22.60 -40.76
CA LEU A 1076 -3.10 23.40 -40.86
C LEU A 1076 -1.81 22.64 -40.48
N TRP A 1077 -1.82 21.31 -40.51
CA TRP A 1077 -0.60 20.52 -40.35
C TRP A 1077 0.36 20.69 -41.52
N THR A 1078 1.63 20.97 -41.20
CA THR A 1078 2.67 21.27 -42.20
C THR A 1078 3.79 20.23 -42.26
N ASP A 1079 3.82 19.26 -41.33
CA ASP A 1079 4.80 18.18 -41.36
C ASP A 1079 4.29 17.03 -42.27
N GLY A 1080 4.80 15.80 -42.12
CA GLY A 1080 4.43 14.67 -42.97
C GLY A 1080 3.00 14.18 -42.77
N VAL A 1081 2.39 13.65 -43.83
CA VAL A 1081 1.04 13.07 -43.84
C VAL A 1081 1.10 11.64 -44.39
N GLY A 1082 0.40 10.71 -43.74
CA GLY A 1082 0.32 9.30 -44.12
C GLY A 1082 1.47 8.44 -43.56
N PHE A 1083 2.03 7.57 -44.40
CA PHE A 1083 3.06 6.62 -43.98
C PHE A 1083 4.49 7.15 -44.22
N VAL A 1084 5.47 6.57 -43.52
CA VAL A 1084 6.89 6.81 -43.80
C VAL A 1084 7.29 6.07 -45.09
N ASP A 1085 7.08 6.75 -46.22
CA ASP A 1085 7.32 6.23 -47.56
C ASP A 1085 8.64 6.72 -48.18
N LYS A 1086 8.87 6.38 -49.46
CA LYS A 1086 10.08 6.79 -50.18
C LYS A 1086 10.22 8.31 -50.30
N VAL A 1087 9.12 9.07 -50.37
CA VAL A 1087 9.15 10.53 -50.49
C VAL A 1087 9.57 11.15 -49.17
N ILE A 1088 8.93 10.75 -48.07
CA ILE A 1088 9.29 11.22 -46.72
C ILE A 1088 10.75 10.89 -46.42
N LEU A 1089 11.20 9.67 -46.73
CA LEU A 1089 12.58 9.26 -46.50
C LEU A 1089 13.57 10.09 -47.34
N SER A 1090 13.28 10.35 -48.62
CA SER A 1090 14.16 11.14 -49.49
C SER A 1090 14.28 12.60 -49.06
N ASN A 1091 13.24 13.16 -48.44
CA ASN A 1091 13.21 14.56 -48.01
C ASN A 1091 13.85 14.79 -46.64
N HIS A 1092 13.81 13.78 -45.75
CA HIS A 1092 14.16 13.98 -44.34
C HIS A 1092 15.34 13.15 -43.83
N VAL A 1093 15.72 12.06 -44.50
CA VAL A 1093 16.91 11.27 -44.13
C VAL A 1093 18.15 11.91 -44.77
N GLN A 1094 19.26 11.99 -44.03
CA GLN A 1094 20.53 12.48 -44.56
C GLN A 1094 21.03 11.58 -45.71
N SER A 1095 21.76 12.15 -46.69
CA SER A 1095 22.34 11.38 -47.79
C SER A 1095 23.16 10.17 -47.32
N PRO A 1096 23.14 9.04 -48.05
CA PRO A 1096 23.88 7.84 -47.68
C PRO A 1096 25.37 8.12 -47.40
N ALA A 1097 25.88 7.64 -46.27
CA ALA A 1097 27.27 7.77 -45.86
C ALA A 1097 27.66 6.67 -44.86
N ASP A 1098 28.95 6.34 -44.76
CA ASP A 1098 29.46 5.30 -43.84
C ASP A 1098 29.56 5.76 -42.37
N ASN A 1099 29.28 7.04 -42.11
CA ASN A 1099 29.16 7.62 -40.77
C ASN A 1099 27.71 7.91 -40.36
N LEU A 1100 26.73 7.49 -41.17
CA LEU A 1100 25.29 7.63 -40.92
C LEU A 1100 24.71 6.30 -40.41
N LEU A 1101 24.22 6.31 -39.17
CA LEU A 1101 23.45 5.20 -38.61
C LEU A 1101 21.96 5.52 -38.66
N VAL A 1102 21.18 4.66 -39.33
CA VAL A 1102 19.73 4.71 -39.37
C VAL A 1102 19.14 3.67 -38.42
N VAL A 1103 18.41 4.11 -37.41
CA VAL A 1103 17.81 3.27 -36.37
C VAL A 1103 16.28 3.31 -36.49
N ILE A 1104 15.64 2.14 -36.53
CA ILE A 1104 14.20 2.00 -36.75
C ILE A 1104 13.56 1.27 -35.58
N CYS A 1105 12.46 1.82 -35.03
CA CYS A 1105 11.65 1.13 -34.03
C CYS A 1105 10.16 1.44 -34.22
N GLY A 1106 9.34 0.40 -34.28
CA GLY A 1106 7.89 0.52 -34.47
C GLY A 1106 7.29 -0.79 -34.96
N PRO A 1107 6.06 -0.79 -35.50
CA PRO A 1107 5.40 -2.01 -35.96
C PRO A 1107 6.21 -2.76 -37.03
N PRO A 1108 6.25 -4.11 -37.03
CA PRO A 1108 7.05 -4.88 -37.99
C PRO A 1108 6.79 -4.55 -39.47
N VAL A 1109 5.55 -4.17 -39.80
CA VAL A 1109 5.18 -3.73 -41.15
C VAL A 1109 5.91 -2.44 -41.55
N MET A 1110 5.92 -1.45 -40.66
CA MET A 1110 6.64 -0.19 -40.86
C MET A 1110 8.14 -0.45 -40.99
N GLN A 1111 8.72 -1.28 -40.11
CA GLN A 1111 10.14 -1.60 -40.14
C GLN A 1111 10.56 -2.19 -41.50
N ARG A 1112 9.80 -3.17 -42.02
CA ARG A 1112 10.07 -3.79 -43.32
C ARG A 1112 9.96 -2.80 -44.47
N ALA A 1113 8.91 -1.98 -44.49
CA ALA A 1113 8.69 -0.97 -45.53
C ALA A 1113 9.82 0.08 -45.57
N VAL A 1114 10.21 0.60 -44.41
CA VAL A 1114 11.30 1.59 -44.31
C VAL A 1114 12.63 0.99 -44.77
N LYS A 1115 12.99 -0.23 -44.33
CA LYS A 1115 14.22 -0.91 -44.78
C LYS A 1115 14.22 -1.15 -46.28
N HIS A 1116 13.10 -1.56 -46.87
CA HIS A 1116 12.97 -1.77 -48.31
C HIS A 1116 13.21 -0.47 -49.09
N ASN A 1117 12.57 0.64 -48.67
CA ASN A 1117 12.72 1.94 -49.32
C ASN A 1117 14.15 2.49 -49.19
N LEU A 1118 14.78 2.39 -48.01
CA LEU A 1118 16.17 2.80 -47.80
C LEU A 1118 17.15 1.99 -48.66
N LYS A 1119 16.93 0.67 -48.79
CA LYS A 1119 17.71 -0.16 -49.72
C LYS A 1119 17.57 0.33 -51.16
N GLY A 1120 16.35 0.64 -51.60
CA GLY A 1120 16.07 1.20 -52.92
C GLY A 1120 16.61 2.62 -53.16
N LEU A 1121 16.98 3.33 -52.09
CA LEU A 1121 17.63 4.65 -52.12
C LEU A 1121 19.16 4.57 -51.99
N GLY A 1122 19.75 3.37 -51.93
CA GLY A 1122 21.20 3.17 -51.92
C GLY A 1122 21.87 3.27 -50.55
N TYR A 1123 21.14 3.13 -49.45
CA TYR A 1123 21.73 3.17 -48.10
C TYR A 1123 22.51 1.89 -47.78
N ASN A 1124 23.60 2.04 -47.01
CA ASN A 1124 24.37 0.92 -46.50
C ASN A 1124 23.54 0.14 -45.47
N MET A 1125 23.05 -1.04 -45.86
CA MET A 1125 22.18 -1.85 -44.99
C MET A 1125 22.90 -2.43 -43.77
N TYR A 1126 24.24 -2.35 -43.70
CA TYR A 1126 24.98 -2.60 -42.46
C TYR A 1126 24.86 -1.47 -41.44
N LEU A 1127 24.39 -0.29 -41.83
CA LEU A 1127 24.13 0.86 -40.94
C LEU A 1127 22.63 1.23 -40.90
N VAL A 1128 21.75 0.36 -41.41
CA VAL A 1128 20.31 0.46 -41.27
C VAL A 1128 19.83 -0.69 -40.40
N ARG A 1129 19.48 -0.41 -39.14
CA ARG A 1129 19.14 -1.41 -38.13
C ARG A 1129 17.79 -1.16 -37.48
N THR A 1130 17.09 -2.23 -37.14
CA THR A 1130 16.00 -2.14 -36.16
C THR A 1130 16.56 -2.31 -34.76
N VAL A 1131 15.86 -1.79 -33.74
CA VAL A 1131 16.31 -1.85 -32.35
C VAL A 1131 16.41 -3.29 -31.83
N ASP A 1132 15.56 -4.18 -32.32
CA ASP A 1132 15.46 -5.59 -31.95
C ASP A 1132 16.43 -6.52 -32.71
N GLU A 1133 17.13 -6.02 -33.74
CA GLU A 1133 18.13 -6.79 -34.50
C GLU A 1133 19.42 -6.99 -33.68
N THR A 1134 19.81 -8.25 -33.47
CA THR A 1134 21.08 -8.63 -32.85
C THR A 1134 22.21 -8.75 -33.87
N ASP A 1135 23.40 -8.25 -33.54
CA ASP A 1135 24.57 -8.32 -34.41
C ASP A 1135 25.13 -9.76 -34.47
N SER A 1136 25.03 -10.42 -35.63
CA SER A 1136 25.36 -11.84 -35.81
C SER A 1136 26.85 -12.18 -35.60
N LYS A 1137 27.74 -11.19 -35.61
CA LYS A 1137 29.19 -11.38 -35.38
C LYS A 1137 29.59 -11.48 -33.91
N MET A 1138 28.71 -11.10 -32.96
CA MET A 1138 29.05 -11.07 -31.53
C MET A 1138 28.97 -12.43 -30.83
N HIS A 1139 28.36 -13.45 -31.45
CA HIS A 1139 28.34 -14.84 -30.93
C HIS A 1139 29.70 -15.54 -30.95
N SER A 1140 30.74 -14.94 -31.54
CA SER A 1140 32.09 -15.53 -31.59
C SER A 1140 32.99 -15.15 -30.41
N LYS A 1141 32.53 -14.29 -29.47
CA LYS A 1141 33.35 -13.80 -28.35
C LYS A 1141 32.60 -13.66 -26.99
N ILE A 1142 31.40 -14.23 -26.83
CA ILE A 1142 30.71 -14.33 -25.53
C ILE A 1142 30.85 -15.74 -25.00
#